data_AF-A0A556MV14-F1
#
_entry.id   AF-A0A556MV14-F1
#
_cell.length_a   1.000
_cell.length_b   1.000
_cell.length_c   1.000
_cell.angle_alpha   90.00
_cell.angle_beta   90.00
_cell.angle_gamma   90.00
#
_symmetry.space_group_name_H-M   'P 1'
#
loop_
_entity.id
_entity.type
_entity.pdbx_description
1 polymer ?
#
loop_
_entity_poly.entity_id
_entity_poly.type
_entity_poly.pdbx_seq_one_letter_code
_entity_poly.pdbx_strand_id
1 'polypeptide(L)'
;MFINKPIFKITALLLVLSVGLLLAFMVDVPRKPDESRFTPVALTRPGDLDEPNTFEVLSDGRVLISERKGAIKLFDPITQMTKTIATLPVNTKYTSAKGKVTEAEEGLMGLTVDPDFNKNHFIYTFYSHPTEKIWMLTRWKFENDALVAGSEKTVLEFESQRETCCHTGGGMTWDAKHDLYLTVGNNTGALLSSSTDERPDKVHWDDQRGTANTNSLLGKILKIHPEPDGSYTIPAGNLFPKGTPKTRPEIYTMGHRNPWRPSIDSKTGWLYWGDIGPDATEDSDLGPKGYDELNQARAPGFFGWPYFVGPNAAYPIYNYIDGDTGPAKDPKKPINNSVNNTGLKELPPVAPPFIYYPYSASTEFPLVGSGSRSSVGGPIYHRSDRPTAKRPWPAYYEGKWLATDLARGWIMAISMKANGDYLGMEQFLPTYHPIEPIDMKFGPDGDLYVLEYGSVWFGKSDNAKLVRIEYNAGNRKPTVVASTNRQGGTVPLKITLSSAGTSDADGDALKYSWKVTSPGAQPKLYPTANPAITLTKAGVYMATLTVTDSHGAKNSKSVKIIAGNEAPEVKVDLSSNTSFYFNNKPFNYTVSVSDKEDGSLAAGTITPAQVSMSINYTSEGFDYVQVAQEQSSVDASTQFAVARTLIGNADCKNCHSVNAVNVAPSFTDISNKYKGNDAEIERLAHVIRGGGSGRWNRPIAMPAHPGITLNDARTIVNYIVNVTNNNINTMPVKGTYTPKVPADDNGNGSYIIRAAYTDRGNKNIPKQTTVSTIILHNPVVGAATAPVIKNAFTKVNGLDGSTNVVGRKDGYVEFKKIDLTGIKQMELAAYATALENNPGGTIEVHADSPTGTLIGQAAFEQLDAKPKSQNWVKTDVKETAGIHDLYFVFKNDKAKPIDALLLFNAIKFEDEK
;
A
#
# COMPACT_ATOMS: atom_id res chain seq x y z
N MET A 1 -78.30 -31.75 -17.81
CA MET A 1 -78.33 -30.38 -18.39
C MET A 1 -77.03 -29.70 -17.95
N PHE A 2 -76.13 -29.42 -18.90
CA PHE A 2 -75.08 -28.36 -18.96
C PHE A 2 -74.57 -27.77 -17.60
N ILE A 3 -73.28 -27.78 -17.22
CA ILE A 3 -72.14 -27.07 -17.84
C ILE A 3 -70.77 -27.53 -17.28
N ASN A 4 -69.79 -27.33 -18.15
CA ASN A 4 -68.36 -27.58 -18.17
C ASN A 4 -67.53 -26.55 -17.34
N LYS A 5 -66.44 -26.96 -16.64
CA LYS A 5 -65.03 -26.43 -16.75
C LYS A 5 -64.17 -26.53 -15.46
N PRO A 6 -62.82 -26.59 -15.60
CA PRO A 6 -61.90 -27.22 -14.65
C PRO A 6 -61.15 -26.22 -13.76
N ILE A 7 -61.15 -26.44 -12.45
CA ILE A 7 -60.45 -25.58 -11.47
C ILE A 7 -59.04 -26.12 -11.11
N PHE A 8 -58.70 -27.36 -11.49
CA PHE A 8 -57.47 -28.02 -11.02
C PHE A 8 -56.18 -27.76 -11.82
N LYS A 9 -56.20 -26.96 -12.90
CA LYS A 9 -54.98 -26.60 -13.66
C LYS A 9 -54.41 -25.22 -13.37
N ILE A 10 -55.11 -24.37 -12.60
CA ILE A 10 -54.69 -22.97 -12.37
C ILE A 10 -53.83 -22.84 -11.11
N THR A 11 -54.06 -23.65 -10.07
CA THR A 11 -53.28 -23.61 -8.82
C THR A 11 -51.87 -24.18 -8.94
N ALA A 12 -51.65 -25.20 -9.79
CA ALA A 12 -50.30 -25.72 -10.06
C ALA A 12 -49.48 -24.76 -10.95
N LEU A 13 -50.13 -24.02 -11.87
CA LEU A 13 -49.46 -23.05 -12.73
C LEU A 13 -49.08 -21.76 -11.96
N LEU A 14 -49.90 -21.33 -11.01
CA LEU A 14 -49.62 -20.18 -10.13
C LEU A 14 -48.51 -20.45 -9.11
N LEU A 15 -48.34 -21.70 -8.64
CA LEU A 15 -47.25 -22.09 -7.74
C LEU A 15 -45.91 -22.24 -8.48
N VAL A 16 -45.94 -22.70 -9.73
CA VAL A 16 -44.74 -22.77 -10.59
C VAL A 16 -44.36 -21.38 -11.13
N LEU A 17 -45.33 -20.49 -11.39
CA LEU A 17 -45.03 -19.09 -11.70
C LEU A 17 -44.51 -18.31 -10.49
N SER A 18 -44.97 -18.58 -9.26
CA SER A 18 -44.48 -17.87 -8.08
C SER A 18 -43.09 -18.33 -7.65
N VAL A 19 -42.75 -19.62 -7.79
CA VAL A 19 -41.37 -20.12 -7.61
C VAL A 19 -40.46 -19.67 -8.76
N GLY A 20 -40.98 -19.59 -9.99
CA GLY A 20 -40.27 -19.03 -11.15
C GLY A 20 -40.00 -17.52 -11.06
N LEU A 21 -40.93 -16.74 -10.48
CA LEU A 21 -40.71 -15.30 -10.21
C LEU A 21 -39.78 -15.07 -9.01
N LEU A 22 -39.81 -15.92 -7.97
CA LEU A 22 -38.87 -15.83 -6.85
C LEU A 22 -37.43 -16.20 -7.22
N LEU A 23 -37.24 -17.04 -8.25
CA LEU A 23 -35.92 -17.32 -8.85
C LEU A 23 -35.44 -16.24 -9.83
N ALA A 24 -36.33 -15.35 -10.31
CA ALA A 24 -36.00 -14.26 -11.23
C ALA A 24 -35.54 -12.96 -10.54
N PHE A 25 -35.58 -12.91 -9.20
CA PHE A 25 -35.07 -11.79 -8.39
C PHE A 25 -33.86 -12.19 -7.53
N MET A 26 -32.99 -13.07 -8.04
CA MET A 26 -31.59 -12.96 -7.65
C MET A 26 -31.08 -11.65 -8.27
N VAL A 27 -31.13 -10.57 -7.48
CA VAL A 27 -30.39 -9.35 -7.80
C VAL A 27 -28.94 -9.80 -7.97
N ASP A 28 -28.47 -9.79 -9.21
CA ASP A 28 -27.11 -10.18 -9.55
C ASP A 28 -26.20 -9.15 -8.90
N VAL A 29 -25.71 -9.46 -7.69
CA VAL A 29 -24.80 -8.58 -6.95
C VAL A 29 -23.58 -8.41 -7.85
N PRO A 30 -23.27 -7.19 -8.33
CA PRO A 30 -22.16 -6.99 -9.23
C PRO A 30 -20.90 -7.60 -8.60
N ARG A 31 -20.20 -8.47 -9.34
CA ARG A 31 -18.98 -9.09 -8.83
C ARG A 31 -17.82 -8.11 -8.95
N LYS A 32 -16.89 -8.17 -7.99
CA LYS A 32 -15.62 -7.45 -8.09
C LYS A 32 -14.92 -7.84 -9.40
N PRO A 33 -14.56 -6.87 -10.25
CA PRO A 33 -13.80 -7.16 -11.46
C PRO A 33 -12.39 -7.64 -11.11
N ASP A 34 -11.85 -8.49 -11.98
CA ASP A 34 -10.45 -8.89 -11.91
C ASP A 34 -9.53 -7.66 -12.05
N GLU A 35 -8.51 -7.58 -11.19
CA GLU A 35 -7.55 -6.47 -11.17
C GLU A 35 -6.86 -6.27 -12.52
N SER A 36 -6.60 -7.37 -13.26
CA SER A 36 -5.95 -7.35 -14.57
C SER A 36 -6.75 -6.59 -15.64
N ARG A 37 -8.00 -6.19 -15.35
CA ARG A 37 -8.81 -5.34 -16.23
C ARG A 37 -8.45 -3.86 -16.12
N PHE A 38 -7.68 -3.47 -15.12
CA PHE A 38 -7.23 -2.10 -14.94
C PHE A 38 -5.75 -1.99 -15.32
N THR A 39 -5.39 -1.00 -16.12
CA THR A 39 -4.00 -0.78 -16.54
C THR A 39 -3.58 0.64 -16.18
N PRO A 40 -2.63 0.81 -15.23
CA PRO A 40 -2.00 2.10 -14.99
C PRO A 40 -1.08 2.49 -16.16
N VAL A 41 -1.30 3.66 -16.75
CA VAL A 41 -0.53 4.22 -17.86
C VAL A 41 0.06 5.56 -17.45
N ALA A 42 1.38 5.64 -17.34
CA ALA A 42 2.05 6.92 -17.11
C ALA A 42 1.91 7.81 -18.36
N LEU A 43 1.36 9.01 -18.17
CA LEU A 43 1.11 9.97 -19.24
C LEU A 43 2.28 10.94 -19.43
N THR A 44 2.94 11.33 -18.35
CA THR A 44 4.08 12.25 -18.36
C THR A 44 5.41 11.50 -18.33
N ARG A 45 6.48 12.10 -18.86
CA ARG A 45 7.82 11.50 -18.87
C ARG A 45 8.52 11.71 -17.53
N PRO A 46 9.52 10.88 -17.20
CA PRO A 46 10.36 11.10 -16.04
C PRO A 46 10.97 12.50 -16.04
N GLY A 47 10.80 13.22 -14.94
CA GLY A 47 11.30 14.59 -14.78
C GLY A 47 10.50 15.65 -15.56
N ASP A 48 9.31 15.35 -16.08
CA ASP A 48 8.44 16.38 -16.66
C ASP A 48 7.82 17.29 -15.59
N LEU A 49 7.64 16.77 -14.37
CA LEU A 49 6.96 17.45 -13.27
C LEU A 49 7.95 17.86 -12.15
N ASP A 50 7.71 19.02 -11.53
CA ASP A 50 8.45 19.57 -10.40
C ASP A 50 7.45 19.96 -9.30
N GLU A 51 7.32 19.12 -8.27
CA GLU A 51 6.35 19.28 -7.18
C GLU A 51 4.90 19.46 -7.66
N PRO A 52 4.35 18.51 -8.45
CA PRO A 52 2.99 18.60 -8.94
C PRO A 52 2.01 18.47 -7.77
N ASN A 53 0.94 19.26 -7.76
CA ASN A 53 0.06 19.37 -6.61
C ASN A 53 -1.42 19.05 -6.96
N THR A 54 -2.02 19.75 -7.93
CA THR A 54 -3.41 19.48 -8.37
C THR A 54 -3.48 19.38 -9.88
N PHE A 55 -4.53 18.76 -10.41
CA PHE A 55 -4.74 18.70 -11.86
C PHE A 55 -6.23 18.76 -12.25
N GLU A 56 -6.53 19.10 -13.50
CA GLU A 56 -7.87 19.03 -14.07
C GLU A 56 -7.85 18.38 -15.46
N VAL A 57 -8.74 17.42 -15.69
CA VAL A 57 -8.91 16.75 -16.99
C VAL A 57 -10.00 17.49 -17.78
N LEU A 58 -9.60 18.11 -18.89
CA LEU A 58 -10.50 18.84 -19.76
C LEU A 58 -11.38 17.88 -20.59
N SER A 59 -12.48 18.41 -21.13
CA SER A 59 -13.47 17.65 -21.92
C SER A 59 -12.87 16.98 -23.17
N ASP A 60 -11.78 17.53 -23.71
CA ASP A 60 -11.03 16.99 -24.84
C ASP A 60 -9.90 16.01 -24.45
N GLY A 61 -9.73 15.75 -23.14
CA GLY A 61 -8.73 14.84 -22.59
C GLY A 61 -7.35 15.45 -22.33
N ARG A 62 -7.15 16.75 -22.64
CA ARG A 62 -5.97 17.48 -22.16
C ARG A 62 -6.02 17.62 -20.64
N VAL A 63 -4.85 17.75 -20.01
CA VAL A 63 -4.77 17.83 -18.55
C VAL A 63 -3.99 19.06 -18.14
N LEU A 64 -4.61 19.92 -17.33
CA LEU A 64 -3.94 21.02 -16.66
C LEU A 64 -3.34 20.51 -15.35
N ILE A 65 -2.09 20.84 -15.06
CA ILE A 65 -1.37 20.37 -13.86
C ILE A 65 -0.74 21.59 -13.18
N SER A 66 -1.00 21.78 -11.90
CA SER A 66 -0.35 22.81 -11.09
C SER A 66 0.90 22.25 -10.42
N GLU A 67 1.94 23.06 -10.34
CA GLU A 67 3.16 22.77 -9.59
C GLU A 67 3.27 23.78 -8.45
N ARG A 68 3.67 23.32 -7.24
CA ARG A 68 3.69 24.16 -6.03
C ARG A 68 4.49 25.45 -6.23
N LYS A 69 5.57 25.41 -7.02
CA LYS A 69 6.41 26.58 -7.35
C LYS A 69 5.74 27.61 -8.28
N GLY A 70 4.48 27.42 -8.66
CA GLY A 70 3.67 28.39 -9.39
C GLY A 70 3.47 28.08 -10.87
N ALA A 71 4.15 27.07 -11.42
CA ALA A 71 3.96 26.68 -12.82
C ALA A 71 2.60 25.98 -13.02
N ILE A 72 1.96 26.28 -14.15
CA ILE A 72 0.79 25.57 -14.66
C ILE A 72 1.21 24.94 -15.97
N LYS A 73 1.04 23.62 -16.05
CA LYS A 73 1.40 22.80 -17.21
C LYS A 73 0.16 22.28 -17.91
N LEU A 74 0.28 22.06 -19.21
CA LEU A 74 -0.71 21.40 -20.05
C LEU A 74 -0.08 20.15 -20.64
N PHE A 75 -0.68 19.01 -20.34
CA PHE A 75 -0.42 17.75 -21.02
C PHE A 75 -1.36 17.58 -22.21
N ASP A 76 -0.79 17.26 -23.37
CA ASP A 76 -1.52 16.97 -24.59
C ASP A 76 -1.52 15.45 -24.87
N PRO A 77 -2.70 14.79 -24.89
CA PRO A 77 -2.80 13.34 -25.08
C PRO A 77 -2.47 12.89 -26.51
N ILE A 78 -2.48 13.80 -27.50
CA ILE A 78 -2.14 13.49 -28.89
C ILE A 78 -0.63 13.43 -29.07
N THR A 79 0.07 14.46 -28.60
CA THR A 79 1.53 14.55 -28.73
C THR A 79 2.28 13.83 -27.61
N GLN A 80 1.60 13.50 -26.51
CA GLN A 80 2.18 12.95 -25.28
C GLN A 80 3.31 13.84 -24.74
N MET A 81 3.09 15.14 -24.82
CA MET A 81 4.03 16.17 -24.36
C MET A 81 3.38 17.02 -23.28
N THR A 82 4.20 17.41 -22.31
CA THR A 82 3.85 18.39 -21.30
C THR A 82 4.50 19.72 -21.65
N LYS A 83 3.77 20.83 -21.55
CA LYS A 83 4.32 22.19 -21.70
C LYS A 83 3.90 23.09 -20.54
N THR A 84 4.78 23.97 -20.09
CA THR A 84 4.40 25.06 -19.17
C THR A 84 3.64 26.13 -19.94
N ILE A 85 2.43 26.46 -19.48
CA ILE A 85 1.54 27.44 -20.12
C ILE A 85 1.47 28.77 -19.37
N ALA A 86 1.80 28.76 -18.07
CA ALA A 86 1.88 29.94 -17.22
C ALA A 86 2.78 29.67 -16.01
N THR A 87 3.32 30.72 -15.41
CA THR A 87 3.99 30.68 -14.11
C THR A 87 3.49 31.84 -13.27
N LEU A 88 2.79 31.53 -12.17
CA LEU A 88 2.35 32.52 -11.21
C LEU A 88 3.46 32.77 -10.18
N PRO A 89 3.77 34.03 -9.83
CA PRO A 89 4.67 34.31 -8.73
C PRO A 89 4.00 33.91 -7.40
N VAL A 90 4.66 33.06 -6.62
CA VAL A 90 4.13 32.53 -5.35
C VAL A 90 5.20 32.54 -4.26
N ASN A 91 4.77 32.63 -2.99
CA ASN A 91 5.67 32.41 -1.87
C ASN A 91 5.87 30.90 -1.61
N THR A 92 7.11 30.49 -1.37
CA THR A 92 7.49 29.10 -1.05
C THR A 92 8.35 29.00 0.20
N LYS A 93 8.47 30.09 0.98
CA LYS A 93 9.36 30.17 2.15
C LYS A 93 8.64 30.63 3.41
N TYR A 94 9.10 30.13 4.55
CA TYR A 94 8.79 30.68 5.86
C TYR A 94 10.03 31.41 6.43
N THR A 95 9.79 32.46 7.21
CA THR A 95 10.82 33.19 7.94
C THR A 95 10.40 33.30 9.41
N SER A 96 11.02 32.49 10.26
CA SER A 96 10.78 32.50 11.71
C SER A 96 11.08 33.86 12.35
N ALA A 97 10.57 34.12 13.57
CA ALA A 97 10.90 35.32 14.33
C ALA A 97 12.41 35.53 14.58
N LYS A 98 13.21 34.46 14.50
CA LYS A 98 14.68 34.51 14.60
C LYS A 98 15.38 34.75 13.25
N GLY A 99 14.64 34.99 12.17
CA GLY A 99 15.18 35.23 10.83
C GLY A 99 15.61 33.97 10.06
N LYS A 100 15.42 32.77 10.62
CA LYS A 100 15.71 31.51 9.89
C LYS A 100 14.69 31.33 8.76
N VAL A 101 15.19 31.18 7.54
CA VAL A 101 14.40 30.88 6.33
C VAL A 101 14.37 29.38 6.07
N THR A 102 13.20 28.83 5.79
CA THR A 102 13.00 27.41 5.42
C THR A 102 12.02 27.28 4.26
N GLU A 103 12.03 26.15 3.56
CA GLU A 103 10.94 25.79 2.63
C GLU A 103 9.59 25.80 3.38
N ALA A 104 8.55 26.24 2.68
CA ALA A 104 7.17 26.22 3.11
C ALA A 104 6.36 25.28 2.23
N GLU A 105 5.31 24.69 2.79
CA GLU A 105 4.24 24.02 2.02
C GLU A 105 3.47 24.99 1.12
N GLU A 106 3.56 26.30 1.38
CA GLU A 106 2.93 27.33 0.56
C GLU A 106 3.42 27.31 -0.89
N GLY A 107 2.57 27.81 -1.77
CA GLY A 107 2.81 27.89 -3.20
C GLY A 107 1.50 28.03 -3.97
N LEU A 108 1.46 27.47 -5.18
CA LEU A 108 0.23 27.25 -5.93
C LEU A 108 -0.44 25.95 -5.44
N MET A 109 -1.45 26.12 -4.58
CA MET A 109 -2.06 25.03 -3.82
C MET A 109 -3.33 24.45 -4.45
N GLY A 110 -4.01 25.23 -5.31
CA GLY A 110 -5.22 24.78 -5.96
C GLY A 110 -5.33 25.23 -7.41
N LEU A 111 -5.91 24.36 -8.23
CA LEU A 111 -6.28 24.60 -9.62
C LEU A 111 -7.59 23.86 -9.90
N THR A 112 -8.59 24.58 -10.40
CA THR A 112 -9.83 23.96 -10.90
C THR A 112 -10.36 24.72 -12.11
N VAL A 113 -11.20 24.07 -12.92
CA VAL A 113 -11.91 24.71 -14.03
C VAL A 113 -13.37 24.92 -13.66
N ASP A 114 -13.96 25.99 -14.18
CA ASP A 114 -15.37 26.29 -13.99
C ASP A 114 -16.28 25.17 -14.56
N PRO A 115 -17.42 24.83 -13.94
CA PRO A 115 -18.35 23.84 -14.50
C PRO A 115 -18.82 24.16 -15.93
N ASP A 116 -18.87 25.44 -16.31
CA ASP A 116 -19.18 25.94 -17.65
C ASP A 116 -17.91 26.26 -18.49
N PHE A 117 -16.76 25.64 -18.17
CA PHE A 117 -15.47 25.90 -18.83
C PHE A 117 -15.53 25.84 -20.36
N ASN A 118 -16.30 24.92 -20.94
CA ASN A 118 -16.46 24.81 -22.39
C ASN A 118 -17.14 26.04 -23.05
N LYS A 119 -17.69 26.95 -22.25
CA LYS A 119 -18.34 28.20 -22.69
C LYS A 119 -17.55 29.42 -22.25
N ASN A 120 -17.16 29.49 -20.98
CA ASN A 120 -16.55 30.69 -20.38
C ASN A 120 -15.02 30.66 -20.37
N HIS A 121 -14.42 29.48 -20.50
CA HIS A 121 -12.99 29.25 -20.39
C HIS A 121 -12.36 29.77 -19.09
N PHE A 122 -13.09 29.69 -17.98
CA PHE A 122 -12.60 30.15 -16.68
C PHE A 122 -11.84 29.08 -15.90
N ILE A 123 -10.69 29.48 -15.37
CA ILE A 123 -9.86 28.68 -14.47
C ILE A 123 -9.75 29.41 -13.14
N TYR A 124 -9.78 28.67 -12.04
CA TYR A 124 -9.57 29.19 -10.69
C TYR A 124 -8.27 28.66 -10.12
N THR A 125 -7.48 29.54 -9.51
CA THR A 125 -6.25 29.17 -8.80
C THR A 125 -6.29 29.65 -7.35
N PHE A 126 -5.74 28.83 -6.45
CA PHE A 126 -5.58 29.17 -5.04
C PHE A 126 -4.09 29.12 -4.68
N TYR A 127 -3.51 30.25 -4.26
CA TYR A 127 -2.07 30.34 -4.02
C TYR A 127 -1.68 31.36 -2.94
N SER A 128 -0.46 31.23 -2.43
CA SER A 128 0.13 32.17 -1.48
C SER A 128 0.77 33.35 -2.20
N HIS A 129 0.33 34.58 -1.90
CA HIS A 129 0.80 35.79 -2.56
C HIS A 129 2.33 35.95 -2.43
N PRO A 130 3.08 36.36 -3.47
CA PRO A 130 4.56 36.31 -3.45
C PRO A 130 5.21 37.13 -2.34
N THR A 131 4.61 38.24 -1.90
CA THR A 131 5.19 39.14 -0.89
C THR A 131 4.26 39.38 0.31
N GLU A 132 3.02 39.76 0.09
CA GLU A 132 1.99 39.90 1.12
C GLU A 132 1.63 38.57 1.79
N LYS A 133 1.30 38.62 3.07
CA LYS A 133 0.99 37.48 3.95
C LYS A 133 -0.49 37.07 3.82
N ILE A 134 -0.90 36.75 2.60
CA ILE A 134 -2.28 36.41 2.28
C ILE A 134 -2.36 35.19 1.35
N TRP A 135 -3.45 34.45 1.48
CA TRP A 135 -3.95 33.50 0.50
C TRP A 135 -4.80 34.23 -0.54
N MET A 136 -4.70 33.81 -1.80
CA MET A 136 -5.48 34.35 -2.91
C MET A 136 -6.22 33.24 -3.63
N LEU A 137 -7.53 33.36 -3.75
CA LEU A 137 -8.34 32.68 -4.76
C LEU A 137 -8.56 33.66 -5.91
N THR A 138 -8.14 33.27 -7.11
CA THR A 138 -8.26 34.11 -8.31
C THR A 138 -8.91 33.35 -9.46
N ARG A 139 -9.56 34.08 -10.36
CA ARG A 139 -10.13 33.57 -11.60
C ARG A 139 -9.40 34.15 -12.79
N TRP A 140 -9.15 33.30 -13.78
CA TRP A 140 -8.45 33.61 -15.03
C TRP A 140 -9.28 33.18 -16.23
N LYS A 141 -9.02 33.78 -17.38
CA LYS A 141 -9.49 33.27 -18.68
C LYS A 141 -8.38 32.44 -19.33
N PHE A 142 -8.72 31.29 -19.92
CA PHE A 142 -7.78 30.38 -20.57
C PHE A 142 -8.10 30.21 -22.05
N GLU A 143 -7.23 30.70 -22.92
CA GLU A 143 -7.42 30.63 -24.37
C GLU A 143 -6.09 30.34 -25.05
N ASN A 144 -6.12 29.61 -26.17
CA ASN A 144 -4.93 29.29 -26.97
C ASN A 144 -3.78 28.68 -26.14
N ASP A 145 -4.14 27.78 -25.22
CA ASP A 145 -3.22 27.09 -24.32
C ASP A 145 -2.39 28.04 -23.43
N ALA A 146 -2.97 29.17 -23.02
CA ALA A 146 -2.35 30.13 -22.12
C ALA A 146 -3.39 30.79 -21.21
N LEU A 147 -2.96 31.28 -20.04
CA LEU A 147 -3.75 32.24 -19.27
C LEU A 147 -3.71 33.59 -19.99
N VAL A 148 -4.88 34.17 -20.24
CA VAL A 148 -5.00 35.45 -20.94
C VAL A 148 -4.47 36.57 -20.03
N ALA A 149 -3.47 37.30 -20.53
CA ALA A 149 -2.85 38.40 -19.79
C ALA A 149 -3.88 39.45 -19.36
N GLY A 150 -3.83 39.89 -18.10
CA GLY A 150 -4.76 40.89 -17.54
C GLY A 150 -6.19 40.38 -17.28
N SER A 151 -6.47 39.10 -17.49
CA SER A 151 -7.78 38.50 -17.19
C SER A 151 -7.98 38.09 -15.73
N GLU A 152 -6.92 38.16 -14.93
CA GLU A 152 -6.96 37.85 -13.49
C GLU A 152 -8.01 38.69 -12.76
N LYS A 153 -8.79 38.01 -11.92
CA LYS A 153 -9.67 38.65 -10.94
C LYS A 153 -9.51 37.98 -9.59
N THR A 154 -9.22 38.77 -8.56
CA THR A 154 -9.27 38.33 -7.16
C THR A 154 -10.71 38.04 -6.76
N VAL A 155 -10.96 36.80 -6.32
CA VAL A 155 -12.27 36.35 -5.83
C VAL A 155 -12.34 36.43 -4.31
N LEU A 156 -11.32 35.91 -3.63
CA LEU A 156 -11.24 35.91 -2.18
C LEU A 156 -9.78 36.02 -1.75
N GLU A 157 -9.54 36.83 -0.72
CA GLU A 157 -8.25 36.92 -0.04
C GLU A 157 -8.43 36.91 1.48
N PHE A 158 -7.46 36.33 2.18
CA PHE A 158 -7.43 36.30 3.64
C PHE A 158 -6.02 36.03 4.16
N GLU A 159 -5.79 36.33 5.43
CA GLU A 159 -4.47 36.26 6.06
C GLU A 159 -3.85 34.85 6.07
N SER A 160 -2.53 34.79 5.89
CA SER A 160 -1.66 33.63 6.16
C SER A 160 -0.46 34.07 6.99
N GLN A 161 -0.11 33.35 8.06
CA GLN A 161 1.15 33.55 8.75
C GLN A 161 2.30 32.82 8.02
N ARG A 162 3.51 33.39 8.11
CA ARG A 162 4.74 32.86 7.48
C ARG A 162 5.90 32.68 8.45
N GLU A 163 5.61 32.62 9.74
CA GLU A 163 6.62 32.47 10.79
C GLU A 163 6.93 30.99 11.07
N THR A 164 5.90 30.16 11.10
CA THR A 164 6.01 28.74 11.39
C THR A 164 5.27 27.92 10.33
N CYS A 165 5.75 26.71 10.12
CA CYS A 165 5.01 25.69 9.39
C CYS A 165 3.81 25.24 10.24
N CYS A 166 2.64 24.83 9.73
CA CYS A 166 2.39 24.23 8.40
C CYS A 166 0.89 24.32 8.02
N HIS A 167 0.48 23.50 7.03
CA HIS A 167 -0.89 23.15 6.62
C HIS A 167 -1.63 24.21 5.83
N THR A 168 -1.75 23.97 4.53
CA THR A 168 -2.26 24.93 3.55
C THR A 168 -3.61 24.52 2.95
N GLY A 169 -3.90 23.22 2.83
CA GLY A 169 -5.08 22.72 2.12
C GLY A 169 -5.02 23.02 0.62
N GLY A 170 -6.02 23.71 0.09
CA GLY A 170 -6.07 24.19 -1.30
C GLY A 170 -6.76 23.25 -2.29
N GLY A 171 -7.39 22.18 -1.82
CA GLY A 171 -8.24 21.34 -2.66
C GLY A 171 -9.53 22.09 -3.04
N MET A 172 -9.99 21.92 -4.27
CA MET A 172 -11.20 22.56 -4.78
C MET A 172 -12.12 21.56 -5.50
N THR A 173 -13.43 21.75 -5.36
CA THR A 173 -14.46 20.96 -6.07
C THR A 173 -15.73 21.78 -6.23
N TRP A 174 -16.66 21.33 -7.08
CA TRP A 174 -17.89 22.03 -7.40
C TRP A 174 -19.10 21.13 -7.17
N ASP A 175 -20.20 21.73 -6.69
CA ASP A 175 -21.49 21.04 -6.66
C ASP A 175 -22.31 21.28 -7.95
N ALA A 176 -23.44 20.59 -8.05
CA ALA A 176 -24.35 20.72 -9.19
C ALA A 176 -25.03 22.10 -9.30
N LYS A 177 -24.89 22.98 -8.30
CA LYS A 177 -25.39 24.37 -8.30
C LYS A 177 -24.30 25.37 -8.69
N HIS A 178 -23.12 24.86 -9.07
CA HIS A 178 -21.95 25.66 -9.42
C HIS A 178 -21.39 26.42 -8.22
N ASP A 179 -21.61 25.93 -7.00
CA ASP A 179 -20.95 26.45 -5.82
C ASP A 179 -19.56 25.82 -5.68
N LEU A 180 -18.55 26.66 -5.47
CA LEU A 180 -17.16 26.27 -5.26
C LEU A 180 -16.93 25.92 -3.79
N TYR A 181 -16.36 24.73 -3.56
CA TYR A 181 -15.83 24.30 -2.29
C TYR A 181 -14.31 24.44 -2.29
N LEU A 182 -13.73 25.05 -1.25
CA LEU A 182 -12.29 25.26 -1.09
C LEU A 182 -11.83 24.82 0.30
N THR A 183 -10.84 23.92 0.37
CA THR A 183 -10.23 23.54 1.64
C THR A 183 -9.14 24.52 2.05
N VAL A 184 -9.10 24.87 3.33
CA VAL A 184 -8.12 25.80 3.90
C VAL A 184 -7.54 25.19 5.17
N GLY A 185 -6.22 25.02 5.19
CA GLY A 185 -5.49 24.51 6.36
C GLY A 185 -5.53 25.46 7.56
N ASN A 186 -5.17 24.95 8.73
CA ASN A 186 -5.16 25.73 9.96
C ASN A 186 -4.06 26.79 10.03
N ASN A 187 -3.02 26.66 9.20
CA ASN A 187 -1.86 27.55 9.13
C ASN A 187 -1.24 27.83 10.51
N THR A 188 -1.06 26.78 11.31
CA THR A 188 -0.59 26.82 12.72
C THR A 188 0.60 25.89 12.93
N GLY A 189 1.48 26.24 13.87
CA GLY A 189 2.63 25.46 14.32
C GLY A 189 2.35 23.96 14.50
N ALA A 190 3.03 23.10 13.74
CA ALA A 190 2.92 21.65 13.89
C ALA A 190 3.60 21.16 15.19
N LEU A 191 2.82 20.51 16.07
CA LEU A 191 3.26 19.87 17.29
C LEU A 191 2.86 18.38 17.28
N LEU A 192 3.44 17.60 18.21
CA LEU A 192 3.05 16.20 18.44
C LEU A 192 1.57 16.07 18.85
N SER A 193 1.01 17.09 19.50
CA SER A 193 -0.38 17.12 19.98
C SER A 193 -1.11 18.38 19.48
N SER A 194 -2.32 18.62 19.97
CA SER A 194 -3.06 19.87 19.78
C SER A 194 -2.24 21.09 20.23
N SER A 195 -2.38 22.20 19.49
CA SER A 195 -1.61 23.44 19.67
C SER A 195 -2.54 24.54 20.19
N THR A 196 -2.52 24.82 21.49
CA THR A 196 -3.42 25.81 22.14
C THR A 196 -2.64 26.85 22.95
N ASP A 197 -1.49 27.28 22.44
CA ASP A 197 -0.57 28.15 23.17
C ASP A 197 -0.98 29.63 23.09
N GLU A 198 -1.70 30.09 24.11
CA GLU A 198 -2.27 31.44 24.18
C GLU A 198 -1.27 32.54 24.58
N ARG A 199 0.02 32.21 24.77
CA ARG A 199 1.03 33.23 25.14
C ARG A 199 1.17 34.27 24.02
N PRO A 200 1.38 35.57 24.36
CA PRO A 200 1.40 36.64 23.36
C PRO A 200 2.42 36.47 22.22
N ASP A 201 3.58 35.88 22.49
CA ASP A 201 4.63 35.59 21.49
C ASP A 201 4.45 34.22 20.81
N LYS A 202 3.29 33.60 20.97
CA LYS A 202 2.97 32.24 20.49
C LYS A 202 1.64 32.16 19.75
N VAL A 203 1.07 33.29 19.31
CA VAL A 203 -0.20 33.33 18.57
C VAL A 203 -0.25 32.37 17.37
N HIS A 204 0.86 32.15 16.65
CA HIS A 204 0.92 31.18 15.54
C HIS A 204 0.97 29.69 15.95
N TRP A 205 0.91 29.41 17.26
CA TRP A 205 0.79 28.09 17.90
C TRP A 205 -0.53 27.94 18.68
N ASP A 206 -1.51 28.81 18.42
CA ASP A 206 -2.87 28.71 18.98
C ASP A 206 -3.89 28.40 17.88
N ASP A 207 -4.20 27.13 17.66
CA ASP A 207 -5.20 26.69 16.67
C ASP A 207 -6.61 27.24 16.96
N GLN A 208 -6.87 27.65 18.21
CA GLN A 208 -8.16 28.17 18.62
C GLN A 208 -8.48 29.53 17.96
N ARG A 209 -7.45 30.27 17.52
CA ARG A 209 -7.61 31.55 16.79
C ARG A 209 -8.20 31.37 15.39
N GLY A 210 -8.01 30.19 14.80
CA GLY A 210 -8.32 29.88 13.40
C GLY A 210 -9.36 28.79 13.31
N THR A 211 -8.93 27.54 13.48
CA THR A 211 -9.74 26.33 13.27
C THR A 211 -11.07 26.36 14.04
N ALA A 212 -11.03 26.64 15.34
CA ALA A 212 -12.21 26.73 16.21
C ALA A 212 -12.83 28.13 16.28
N ASN A 213 -12.33 29.10 15.51
CA ASN A 213 -12.86 30.45 15.45
C ASN A 213 -13.86 30.56 14.29
N THR A 214 -15.11 30.91 14.62
CA THR A 214 -16.20 31.07 13.64
C THR A 214 -16.03 32.30 12.75
N ASN A 215 -15.14 33.23 13.12
CA ASN A 215 -14.85 34.47 12.40
C ASN A 215 -13.52 34.43 11.62
N SER A 216 -12.95 33.24 11.42
CA SER A 216 -11.72 33.01 10.64
C SER A 216 -11.94 32.00 9.51
N LEU A 217 -11.21 32.15 8.41
CA LEU A 217 -11.26 31.21 7.28
C LEU A 217 -10.22 30.08 7.38
N LEU A 218 -9.34 30.10 8.39
CA LEU A 218 -8.32 29.06 8.60
C LEU A 218 -8.92 27.80 9.21
N GLY A 219 -8.51 26.62 8.75
CA GLY A 219 -8.99 25.32 9.23
C GLY A 219 -10.47 25.08 8.88
N LYS A 220 -10.85 25.39 7.64
CA LYS A 220 -12.23 25.40 7.13
C LYS A 220 -12.33 24.68 5.78
N ILE A 221 -13.54 24.23 5.45
CA ILE A 221 -13.96 24.09 4.05
C ILE A 221 -14.97 25.18 3.77
N LEU A 222 -14.63 26.04 2.81
CA LEU A 222 -15.44 27.18 2.39
C LEU A 222 -16.39 26.75 1.28
N LYS A 223 -17.56 27.37 1.22
CA LYS A 223 -18.52 27.25 0.11
C LYS A 223 -18.97 28.64 -0.35
N ILE A 224 -18.66 28.99 -1.59
CA ILE A 224 -19.03 30.28 -2.21
C ILE A 224 -19.58 30.05 -3.62
N HIS A 225 -20.28 31.02 -4.19
CA HIS A 225 -20.69 31.01 -5.60
C HIS A 225 -19.92 32.11 -6.35
N PRO A 226 -18.84 31.79 -7.07
CA PRO A 226 -18.06 32.78 -7.80
C PRO A 226 -18.85 33.38 -8.97
N GLU A 227 -18.67 34.68 -9.21
CA GLU A 227 -19.34 35.40 -10.29
C GLU A 227 -18.37 35.70 -11.46
N PRO A 228 -18.87 35.86 -12.70
CA PRO A 228 -18.05 36.15 -13.88
C PRO A 228 -17.27 37.46 -13.86
N ASP A 229 -17.53 38.37 -12.93
CA ASP A 229 -16.78 39.63 -12.75
C ASP A 229 -15.63 39.50 -11.73
N GLY A 230 -15.54 38.36 -11.03
CA GLY A 230 -14.60 38.10 -9.96
C GLY A 230 -15.16 38.31 -8.56
N SER A 231 -16.38 38.83 -8.41
CA SER A 231 -17.06 38.83 -7.11
C SER A 231 -17.55 37.41 -6.76
N TYR A 232 -18.19 37.25 -5.61
CA TYR A 232 -18.89 36.01 -5.25
C TYR A 232 -20.12 36.31 -4.40
N THR A 233 -21.07 35.37 -4.42
CA THR A 233 -22.21 35.35 -3.51
C THR A 233 -22.10 34.22 -2.50
N ILE A 234 -22.89 34.31 -1.42
CA ILE A 234 -22.93 33.30 -0.36
C ILE A 234 -24.10 32.36 -0.62
N PRO A 235 -23.85 31.06 -0.88
CA PRO A 235 -24.91 30.07 -1.02
C PRO A 235 -25.72 29.91 0.28
N ALA A 236 -27.01 29.62 0.13
CA ALA A 236 -27.84 29.26 1.28
C ALA A 236 -27.41 27.90 1.85
N GLY A 237 -27.51 27.76 3.18
CA GLY A 237 -27.21 26.50 3.86
C GLY A 237 -25.74 26.30 4.23
N ASN A 238 -24.92 27.36 4.24
CA ASN A 238 -23.63 27.34 4.94
C ASN A 238 -23.83 27.29 6.47
N LEU A 239 -22.77 26.95 7.20
CA LEU A 239 -22.83 26.73 8.66
C LEU A 239 -23.33 27.97 9.41
N PHE A 240 -22.94 29.15 8.95
CA PHE A 240 -23.37 30.42 9.52
C PHE A 240 -24.16 31.24 8.49
N PRO A 241 -25.41 31.64 8.80
CA PRO A 241 -26.19 32.50 7.91
C PRO A 241 -25.50 33.85 7.67
N LYS A 242 -25.63 34.39 6.46
CA LYS A 242 -25.12 35.72 6.09
C LYS A 242 -25.63 36.79 7.06
N GLY A 243 -24.72 37.62 7.57
CA GLY A 243 -25.01 38.69 8.53
C GLY A 243 -25.01 38.27 10.00
N THR A 244 -24.78 36.99 10.31
CA THR A 244 -24.63 36.53 11.70
C THR A 244 -23.38 37.17 12.33
N PRO A 245 -23.52 37.94 13.43
CA PRO A 245 -22.39 38.62 14.05
C PRO A 245 -21.30 37.63 14.50
N LYS A 246 -20.03 38.03 14.37
CA LYS A 246 -18.84 37.23 14.76
C LYS A 246 -18.72 35.89 14.02
N THR A 247 -19.22 35.83 12.79
CA THR A 247 -19.10 34.65 11.94
C THR A 247 -18.73 35.02 10.52
N ARG A 248 -18.10 34.08 9.82
CA ARG A 248 -17.85 34.15 8.38
C ARG A 248 -18.86 33.28 7.63
N PRO A 249 -19.73 33.87 6.80
CA PRO A 249 -20.77 33.11 6.11
C PRO A 249 -20.25 32.22 4.98
N GLU A 250 -18.98 32.33 4.60
CA GLU A 250 -18.29 31.45 3.65
C GLU A 250 -18.08 30.03 4.20
N ILE A 251 -18.14 29.85 5.53
CA ILE A 251 -17.82 28.57 6.19
C ILE A 251 -18.93 27.54 5.94
N TYR A 252 -18.59 26.43 5.28
CA TYR A 252 -19.46 25.25 5.18
C TYR A 252 -19.14 24.23 6.27
N THR A 253 -17.87 23.89 6.46
CA THR A 253 -17.41 23.11 7.62
C THR A 253 -16.23 23.79 8.30
N MET A 254 -16.11 23.57 9.60
CA MET A 254 -15.00 24.05 10.41
C MET A 254 -14.43 22.93 11.28
N GLY A 255 -13.29 23.14 11.91
CA GLY A 255 -12.68 22.11 12.76
C GLY A 255 -11.68 21.23 12.04
N HIS A 256 -10.93 21.77 11.08
CA HIS A 256 -9.96 21.01 10.28
C HIS A 256 -8.52 21.42 10.58
N ARG A 257 -7.59 20.46 10.53
CA ARG A 257 -6.16 20.73 10.69
C ARG A 257 -5.52 20.99 9.33
N ASN A 258 -5.57 19.99 8.45
CA ASN A 258 -5.02 20.04 7.10
C ASN A 258 -5.96 19.26 6.15
N PRO A 259 -7.12 19.84 5.78
CA PRO A 259 -8.08 19.20 4.90
C PRO A 259 -7.56 19.20 3.45
N TRP A 260 -7.30 18.00 2.93
CA TRP A 260 -6.91 17.75 1.54
C TRP A 260 -8.12 17.42 0.66
N ARG A 261 -7.89 16.86 -0.53
CA ARG A 261 -8.78 16.83 -1.71
C ARG A 261 -10.27 16.61 -1.38
N PRO A 262 -11.11 17.66 -1.52
CA PRO A 262 -12.53 17.54 -1.33
C PRO A 262 -13.19 16.91 -2.57
N SER A 263 -14.32 16.25 -2.38
CA SER A 263 -15.18 15.76 -3.46
C SER A 263 -16.65 15.83 -3.04
N ILE A 264 -17.50 16.23 -3.98
CA ILE A 264 -18.96 16.19 -3.83
C ILE A 264 -19.48 14.93 -4.51
N ASP A 265 -20.28 14.15 -3.77
CA ASP A 265 -21.08 13.08 -4.37
C ASP A 265 -22.21 13.73 -5.20
N SER A 266 -22.20 13.48 -6.50
CA SER A 266 -23.15 14.04 -7.47
C SER A 266 -24.60 13.56 -7.28
N LYS A 267 -24.83 12.50 -6.50
CA LYS A 267 -26.16 11.95 -6.20
C LYS A 267 -26.72 12.45 -4.89
N THR A 268 -25.88 12.53 -3.86
CA THR A 268 -26.33 12.91 -2.51
C THR A 268 -26.08 14.39 -2.20
N GLY A 269 -25.12 15.02 -2.88
CA GLY A 269 -24.63 16.36 -2.57
C GLY A 269 -23.74 16.41 -1.31
N TRP A 270 -23.36 15.26 -0.76
CA TRP A 270 -22.50 15.20 0.42
C TRP A 270 -21.04 15.45 0.06
N LEU A 271 -20.31 16.01 1.02
CA LEU A 271 -18.90 16.37 0.89
C LEU A 271 -18.02 15.32 1.55
N TYR A 272 -16.90 14.97 0.92
CA TYR A 272 -15.90 14.00 1.39
C TYR A 272 -14.48 14.56 1.23
N TRP A 273 -13.58 14.30 2.16
CA TRP A 273 -12.17 14.76 2.11
C TRP A 273 -11.26 13.94 3.05
N GLY A 274 -9.94 14.06 2.89
CA GLY A 274 -8.95 13.63 3.89
C GLY A 274 -8.48 14.80 4.77
N ASP A 275 -8.17 14.56 6.05
CA ASP A 275 -7.65 15.55 7.00
C ASP A 275 -6.46 14.96 7.78
N ILE A 276 -5.31 15.61 7.68
CA ILE A 276 -4.05 15.10 8.26
C ILE A 276 -3.92 15.59 9.71
N GLY A 277 -3.82 14.65 10.65
CA GLY A 277 -3.79 14.90 12.08
C GLY A 277 -2.39 15.14 12.67
N PRO A 278 -2.28 15.23 14.01
CA PRO A 278 -0.99 15.46 14.68
C PRO A 278 -0.12 14.18 14.75
N ASP A 279 1.13 14.34 15.17
CA ASP A 279 2.15 13.29 15.05
C ASP A 279 2.35 12.41 16.29
N ALA A 280 1.56 12.59 17.36
CA ALA A 280 1.66 11.75 18.55
C ALA A 280 1.42 10.26 18.20
N THR A 281 2.31 9.41 18.69
CA THR A 281 2.32 7.97 18.42
C THR A 281 1.59 7.17 19.50
N GLU A 282 1.58 7.68 20.72
CA GLU A 282 1.01 7.10 21.93
C GLU A 282 0.10 8.12 22.63
N ASP A 283 -0.85 7.64 23.43
CA ASP A 283 -1.64 8.51 24.31
C ASP A 283 -0.75 9.04 25.44
N SER A 284 -1.00 10.27 25.89
CA SER A 284 -0.23 10.92 26.96
C SER A 284 -1.10 11.90 27.76
N ASP A 285 -0.53 12.52 28.78
CA ASP A 285 -1.19 13.60 29.52
C ASP A 285 -1.50 14.81 28.63
N LEU A 286 -0.77 14.99 27.52
CA LEU A 286 -1.05 16.03 26.50
C LEU A 286 -2.22 15.66 25.57
N GLY A 287 -2.83 14.48 25.75
CA GLY A 287 -3.99 14.00 25.00
C GLY A 287 -3.73 12.73 24.20
N PRO A 288 -4.70 12.33 23.36
CA PRO A 288 -4.62 11.10 22.57
C PRO A 288 -3.49 11.14 21.55
N LYS A 289 -3.04 9.95 21.13
CA LYS A 289 -2.25 9.78 19.91
C LYS A 289 -2.97 10.41 18.73
N GLY A 290 -2.21 10.86 17.73
CA GLY A 290 -2.80 11.48 16.56
C GLY A 290 -3.52 10.47 15.66
N TYR A 291 -4.43 10.96 14.83
CA TYR A 291 -5.11 10.19 13.79
C TYR A 291 -5.20 11.03 12.52
N ASP A 292 -5.00 10.39 11.37
CA ASP A 292 -5.49 10.94 10.11
C ASP A 292 -6.95 10.51 9.93
N GLU A 293 -7.72 11.33 9.23
CA GLU A 293 -9.15 11.13 9.06
C GLU A 293 -9.55 11.21 7.58
N LEU A 294 -10.41 10.30 7.17
CA LEU A 294 -11.22 10.47 5.97
C LEU A 294 -12.62 10.85 6.46
N ASN A 295 -13.11 12.00 6.02
CA ASN A 295 -14.28 12.66 6.59
C ASN A 295 -15.44 12.76 5.58
N GLN A 296 -16.66 12.83 6.13
CA GLN A 296 -17.91 12.99 5.37
C GLN A 296 -18.79 14.05 6.05
N ALA A 297 -19.26 15.04 5.28
CA ALA A 297 -20.24 16.03 5.71
C ALA A 297 -21.54 15.88 4.92
N ARG A 298 -22.58 15.35 5.58
CA ARG A 298 -23.95 15.30 5.05
C ARG A 298 -24.69 16.64 5.20
N ALA A 299 -24.15 17.52 6.03
CA ALA A 299 -24.61 18.86 6.32
C ALA A 299 -23.42 19.70 6.83
N PRO A 300 -23.52 21.04 6.85
CA PRO A 300 -22.55 21.91 7.52
C PRO A 300 -22.31 21.49 8.97
N GLY A 301 -21.07 21.61 9.48
CA GLY A 301 -20.76 21.19 10.84
C GLY A 301 -19.35 21.53 11.34
N PHE A 302 -19.11 21.19 12.61
CA PHE A 302 -17.81 21.28 13.26
C PHE A 302 -17.18 19.89 13.39
N PHE A 303 -15.97 19.71 12.89
CA PHE A 303 -15.24 18.43 12.83
C PHE A 303 -14.10 18.33 13.86
N GLY A 304 -14.18 19.12 14.92
CA GLY A 304 -13.49 18.82 16.18
C GLY A 304 -12.12 19.48 16.40
N TRP A 305 -11.26 19.61 15.39
CA TRP A 305 -9.93 20.21 15.59
C TRP A 305 -10.05 21.65 16.14
N PRO A 306 -9.22 22.11 17.10
CA PRO A 306 -8.10 21.42 17.74
C PRO A 306 -8.45 20.67 19.02
N TYR A 307 -9.73 20.58 19.38
CA TYR A 307 -10.14 20.02 20.67
C TYR A 307 -10.35 18.51 20.61
N PHE A 308 -10.58 17.96 19.42
CA PHE A 308 -10.86 16.54 19.22
C PHE A 308 -10.14 16.00 17.99
N VAL A 309 -9.90 14.69 17.98
CA VAL A 309 -9.33 13.92 16.86
C VAL A 309 -9.86 12.49 16.85
N GLY A 310 -9.83 11.83 15.71
CA GLY A 310 -10.27 10.45 15.55
C GLY A 310 -11.71 10.29 16.04
N PRO A 311 -12.04 9.27 16.85
CA PRO A 311 -13.40 9.02 17.31
C PRO A 311 -13.88 10.04 18.39
N ASN A 312 -13.72 11.33 18.12
CA ASN A 312 -13.94 12.46 19.02
C ASN A 312 -13.15 12.34 20.33
N ALA A 313 -11.92 11.79 20.26
CA ALA A 313 -11.01 11.74 21.40
C ALA A 313 -10.56 13.16 21.73
N ALA A 314 -10.78 13.58 22.98
CA ALA A 314 -10.62 14.97 23.40
C ALA A 314 -9.20 15.27 23.87
N TYR A 315 -8.66 16.41 23.43
CA TYR A 315 -7.43 16.97 23.97
C TYR A 315 -7.72 17.74 25.26
N PRO A 316 -6.96 17.49 26.35
CA PRO A 316 -6.96 18.38 27.50
C PRO A 316 -6.36 19.74 27.10
N ILE A 317 -6.81 20.80 27.76
CA ILE A 317 -6.23 22.13 27.53
C ILE A 317 -4.95 22.25 28.34
N TYR A 318 -3.81 22.27 27.65
CA TYR A 318 -2.50 22.40 28.28
C TYR A 318 -2.21 23.87 28.64
N ASN A 319 -1.81 24.10 29.89
CA ASN A 319 -1.32 25.39 30.34
C ASN A 319 0.18 25.49 30.08
N TYR A 320 0.56 26.29 29.08
CA TYR A 320 1.96 26.46 28.65
C TYR A 320 2.81 27.35 29.58
N ILE A 321 2.23 27.91 30.64
CA ILE A 321 2.94 28.69 31.67
C ILE A 321 3.27 27.77 32.85
N ASP A 322 2.28 27.06 33.37
CA ASP A 322 2.42 26.26 34.59
C ASP A 322 2.78 24.79 34.31
N GLY A 323 2.54 24.30 33.08
CA GLY A 323 2.84 22.93 32.67
C GLY A 323 1.74 21.92 32.99
N ASP A 324 0.61 22.36 33.52
CA ASP A 324 -0.50 21.49 33.92
C ASP A 324 -1.51 21.26 32.80
N THR A 325 -2.19 20.11 32.85
CA THR A 325 -3.27 19.75 31.92
C THR A 325 -4.63 19.99 32.56
N GLY A 326 -5.42 20.87 31.94
CA GLY A 326 -6.79 21.16 32.34
C GLY A 326 -7.80 20.13 31.82
N PRO A 327 -9.09 20.28 32.19
CA PRO A 327 -10.13 19.37 31.72
C PRO A 327 -10.29 19.44 30.19
N ALA A 328 -10.52 18.28 29.58
CA ALA A 328 -10.91 18.18 28.18
C ALA A 328 -12.32 18.78 27.95
N LYS A 329 -12.61 19.20 26.72
CA LYS A 329 -13.90 19.84 26.37
C LYS A 329 -15.01 18.81 26.12
N ASP A 330 -16.26 19.21 26.33
CA ASP A 330 -17.44 18.42 25.96
C ASP A 330 -17.68 18.50 24.43
N PRO A 331 -17.67 17.37 23.69
CA PRO A 331 -17.92 17.37 22.25
C PRO A 331 -19.35 17.79 21.86
N LYS A 332 -20.31 17.77 22.79
CA LYS A 332 -21.69 18.21 22.51
C LYS A 332 -21.86 19.73 22.60
N LYS A 333 -21.01 20.40 23.37
CA LYS A 333 -21.05 21.86 23.55
C LYS A 333 -19.64 22.42 23.80
N PRO A 334 -18.74 22.36 22.79
CA PRO A 334 -17.39 22.85 22.97
C PRO A 334 -17.36 24.38 23.13
N ILE A 335 -16.43 24.87 23.95
CA ILE A 335 -16.28 26.30 24.24
C ILE A 335 -14.88 26.78 23.84
N ASN A 336 -14.80 27.78 22.98
CA ASN A 336 -13.56 28.47 22.62
C ASN A 336 -13.38 29.74 23.47
N ASN A 337 -12.56 29.62 24.52
CA ASN A 337 -12.22 30.70 25.44
C ASN A 337 -10.88 31.37 25.13
N SER A 338 -10.24 31.03 24.01
CA SER A 338 -8.95 31.62 23.67
C SER A 338 -9.02 33.14 23.62
N VAL A 339 -7.97 33.77 24.14
CA VAL A 339 -7.77 35.23 24.04
C VAL A 339 -7.69 35.72 22.59
N ASN A 340 -7.35 34.82 21.66
CA ASN A 340 -7.25 35.09 20.22
C ASN A 340 -8.54 34.77 19.46
N ASN A 341 -9.60 34.32 20.13
CA ASN A 341 -10.89 34.04 19.50
C ASN A 341 -11.68 35.34 19.26
N THR A 342 -11.91 35.65 17.98
CA THR A 342 -12.75 36.80 17.55
C THR A 342 -14.19 36.40 17.20
N GLY A 343 -14.48 35.09 17.24
CA GLY A 343 -15.76 34.50 16.87
C GLY A 343 -16.72 34.28 18.04
N LEU A 344 -17.61 33.31 17.85
CA LEU A 344 -18.49 32.79 18.89
C LEU A 344 -17.68 32.00 19.92
N LYS A 345 -18.13 32.04 21.18
CA LYS A 345 -17.53 31.23 22.25
C LYS A 345 -18.11 29.83 22.31
N GLU A 346 -19.43 29.72 22.24
CA GLU A 346 -20.10 28.42 22.16
C GLU A 346 -20.06 27.93 20.71
N LEU A 347 -19.51 26.73 20.51
CA LEU A 347 -19.34 26.12 19.20
C LEU A 347 -20.43 25.08 18.93
N PRO A 348 -20.69 24.74 17.64
CA PRO A 348 -21.54 23.61 17.30
C PRO A 348 -21.05 22.29 17.90
N PRO A 349 -21.93 21.28 18.08
CA PRO A 349 -21.50 19.94 18.45
C PRO A 349 -20.56 19.35 17.40
N VAL A 350 -19.64 18.50 17.85
CA VAL A 350 -18.65 17.85 16.99
C VAL A 350 -19.31 16.72 16.20
N ALA A 351 -19.11 16.74 14.87
CA ALA A 351 -19.43 15.63 13.98
C ALA A 351 -18.32 14.57 14.05
N PRO A 352 -18.65 13.27 14.14
CA PRO A 352 -17.65 12.21 14.15
C PRO A 352 -16.98 12.08 12.76
N PRO A 353 -15.71 11.62 12.69
CA PRO A 353 -15.11 11.30 11.41
C PRO A 353 -15.73 10.06 10.80
N PHE A 354 -15.52 9.88 9.50
CA PHE A 354 -16.05 8.74 8.77
C PHE A 354 -15.13 7.51 8.88
N ILE A 355 -13.82 7.69 8.71
CA ILE A 355 -12.76 6.70 8.95
C ILE A 355 -11.59 7.43 9.62
N TYR A 356 -10.90 6.78 10.56
CA TYR A 356 -9.74 7.35 11.26
C TYR A 356 -8.66 6.30 11.53
N TYR A 357 -7.39 6.67 11.50
CA TYR A 357 -6.31 5.71 11.72
C TYR A 357 -5.00 6.27 12.32
N PRO A 358 -4.37 5.52 13.26
CA PRO A 358 -3.11 5.89 13.86
C PRO A 358 -1.89 5.59 12.95
N TYR A 359 -0.66 5.90 13.41
CA TYR A 359 0.59 5.39 12.84
C TYR A 359 0.67 3.84 12.96
N SER A 360 0.16 3.30 14.07
CA SER A 360 -0.02 1.86 14.26
C SER A 360 -1.17 1.30 13.44
N ALA A 361 -1.23 -0.03 13.33
CA ALA A 361 -2.37 -0.69 12.70
C ALA A 361 -3.67 -0.28 13.42
N SER A 362 -4.66 0.17 12.65
CA SER A 362 -5.97 0.51 13.19
C SER A 362 -6.71 -0.77 13.58
N THR A 363 -7.29 -0.82 14.77
CA THR A 363 -8.16 -1.93 15.20
C THR A 363 -9.50 -1.92 14.48
N GLU A 364 -10.03 -0.73 14.19
CA GLU A 364 -11.33 -0.53 13.55
C GLU A 364 -11.22 -0.65 12.02
N PHE A 365 -10.11 -0.15 11.45
CA PHE A 365 -9.89 -0.09 10.01
C PHE A 365 -8.53 -0.72 9.62
N PRO A 366 -8.31 -2.02 9.87
CA PRO A 366 -7.00 -2.65 9.71
C PRO A 366 -6.41 -2.56 8.29
N LEU A 367 -7.26 -2.46 7.27
CA LEU A 367 -6.83 -2.37 5.86
C LEU A 367 -6.03 -1.10 5.54
N VAL A 368 -6.16 -0.03 6.32
CA VAL A 368 -5.38 1.21 6.10
C VAL A 368 -3.88 1.06 6.39
N GLY A 369 -3.48 -0.05 7.01
CA GLY A 369 -2.09 -0.38 7.32
C GLY A 369 -1.49 0.40 8.50
N SER A 370 -0.16 0.48 8.52
CA SER A 370 0.64 1.18 9.53
C SER A 370 1.84 1.87 8.87
N GLY A 371 2.57 2.71 9.60
CA GLY A 371 3.65 3.55 9.07
C GLY A 371 3.19 5.01 8.92
N SER A 372 3.93 5.82 8.17
CA SER A 372 3.54 7.23 7.96
C SER A 372 2.15 7.35 7.36
N ARG A 373 1.53 8.50 7.54
CA ARG A 373 0.13 8.74 7.14
C ARG A 373 0.00 10.16 6.62
N SER A 374 -0.78 10.30 5.57
CA SER A 374 -1.17 11.57 4.98
C SER A 374 -2.46 11.34 4.20
N SER A 375 -3.61 11.38 4.88
CA SER A 375 -4.91 11.20 4.22
C SER A 375 -5.19 12.31 3.20
N VAL A 376 -5.60 11.93 1.99
CA VAL A 376 -5.81 12.87 0.88
C VAL A 376 -7.29 13.00 0.50
N GLY A 377 -8.02 11.89 0.41
CA GLY A 377 -9.37 11.85 -0.18
C GLY A 377 -9.36 11.43 -1.65
N GLY A 378 -10.43 11.73 -2.38
CA GLY A 378 -10.59 11.36 -3.80
C GLY A 378 -12.06 11.26 -4.23
N PRO A 379 -12.36 10.80 -5.46
CA PRO A 379 -13.68 10.92 -6.07
C PRO A 379 -14.64 9.79 -5.66
N ILE A 380 -15.94 10.09 -5.70
CA ILE A 380 -17.00 9.07 -5.62
C ILE A 380 -17.35 8.67 -7.06
N TYR A 381 -17.42 7.35 -7.32
CA TYR A 381 -17.73 6.87 -8.66
C TYR A 381 -19.23 6.75 -8.91
N HIS A 382 -19.73 7.53 -9.86
CA HIS A 382 -21.04 7.34 -10.47
C HIS A 382 -20.91 7.25 -11.98
N ARG A 383 -21.38 6.13 -12.55
CA ARG A 383 -21.35 5.93 -14.00
C ARG A 383 -22.14 7.00 -14.76
N SER A 384 -23.24 7.46 -14.16
CA SER A 384 -24.12 8.48 -14.75
C SER A 384 -23.47 9.84 -14.94
N ASP A 385 -22.36 10.12 -14.25
CA ASP A 385 -21.68 11.42 -14.35
C ASP A 385 -20.93 11.54 -15.67
N ARG A 386 -20.72 10.40 -16.35
CA ARG A 386 -20.00 10.30 -17.62
C ARG A 386 -20.76 9.36 -18.58
N PRO A 387 -21.96 9.75 -19.04
CA PRO A 387 -22.83 8.87 -19.83
C PRO A 387 -22.21 8.46 -21.18
N THR A 388 -21.27 9.26 -21.70
CA THR A 388 -20.56 9.02 -22.96
C THR A 388 -19.14 8.48 -22.77
N ALA A 389 -18.77 8.05 -21.56
CA ALA A 389 -17.45 7.48 -21.28
C ALA A 389 -17.14 6.32 -22.23
N LYS A 390 -15.92 6.31 -22.77
CA LYS A 390 -15.42 5.22 -23.63
C LYS A 390 -15.09 3.97 -22.82
N ARG A 391 -14.65 4.15 -21.57
CA ARG A 391 -14.25 3.09 -20.64
C ARG A 391 -14.94 3.29 -19.28
N PRO A 392 -16.29 3.20 -19.21
CA PRO A 392 -16.96 3.29 -17.93
C PRO A 392 -16.54 2.12 -17.04
N TRP A 393 -16.21 2.41 -15.79
CA TRP A 393 -15.94 1.37 -14.80
C TRP A 393 -17.19 0.49 -14.54
N PRO A 394 -16.97 -0.75 -14.05
CA PRO A 394 -18.06 -1.69 -13.84
C PRO A 394 -18.98 -1.26 -12.69
N ALA A 395 -20.24 -1.72 -12.73
CA ALA A 395 -21.28 -1.39 -11.76
C ALA A 395 -20.90 -1.74 -10.30
N TYR A 396 -19.90 -2.60 -10.09
CA TYR A 396 -19.35 -2.90 -8.78
C TYR A 396 -18.83 -1.66 -8.02
N TYR A 397 -18.27 -0.67 -8.72
CA TYR A 397 -17.75 0.55 -8.09
C TYR A 397 -18.80 1.65 -7.92
N GLU A 398 -20.04 1.45 -8.39
CA GLU A 398 -21.10 2.46 -8.31
C GLU A 398 -21.35 2.88 -6.85
N GLY A 399 -21.28 4.19 -6.59
CA GLY A 399 -21.44 4.78 -5.27
C GLY A 399 -20.29 4.52 -4.30
N LYS A 400 -19.18 3.91 -4.72
CA LYS A 400 -17.99 3.76 -3.87
C LYS A 400 -17.17 5.04 -3.88
N TRP A 401 -16.61 5.37 -2.71
CA TRP A 401 -15.64 6.46 -2.57
C TRP A 401 -14.23 5.92 -2.75
N LEU A 402 -13.48 6.49 -3.70
CA LEU A 402 -12.07 6.17 -3.93
C LEU A 402 -11.24 7.18 -3.14
N ALA A 403 -10.52 6.72 -2.12
CA ALA A 403 -9.66 7.55 -1.28
C ALA A 403 -8.22 7.03 -1.30
N THR A 404 -7.26 7.93 -1.07
CA THR A 404 -5.84 7.58 -1.04
C THR A 404 -5.14 8.16 0.19
N ASP A 405 -4.04 7.52 0.58
CA ASP A 405 -3.06 8.06 1.52
C ASP A 405 -1.75 8.32 0.77
N LEU A 406 -1.23 9.55 0.90
CA LEU A 406 -0.02 9.97 0.21
C LEU A 406 1.18 9.18 0.71
N ALA A 407 1.35 9.01 2.01
CA ALA A 407 2.55 8.38 2.54
C ALA A 407 2.55 6.86 2.35
N ARG A 408 1.39 6.21 2.50
CA ARG A 408 1.24 4.75 2.40
C ARG A 408 1.05 4.24 0.97
N GLY A 409 0.71 5.11 0.02
CA GLY A 409 0.65 4.76 -1.40
C GLY A 409 -0.41 3.70 -1.74
N TRP A 410 -1.52 3.65 -1.01
CA TRP A 410 -2.68 2.82 -1.34
C TRP A 410 -3.83 3.64 -1.88
N ILE A 411 -4.69 3.02 -2.69
CA ILE A 411 -6.01 3.53 -3.06
C ILE A 411 -7.06 2.58 -2.48
N MET A 412 -8.02 3.08 -1.72
CA MET A 412 -9.13 2.29 -1.15
C MET A 412 -10.43 2.60 -1.87
N ALA A 413 -11.17 1.54 -2.23
CA ALA A 413 -12.56 1.64 -2.64
C ALA A 413 -13.47 1.40 -1.42
N ILE A 414 -14.06 2.47 -0.92
CA ILE A 414 -14.89 2.48 0.29
C ILE A 414 -16.36 2.33 -0.11
N SER A 415 -17.00 1.31 0.45
CA SER A 415 -18.41 1.00 0.25
C SER A 415 -19.23 1.62 1.37
N MET A 416 -20.38 2.18 1.00
CA MET A 416 -21.33 2.80 1.93
C MET A 416 -22.68 2.09 1.87
N LYS A 417 -23.39 2.10 2.98
CA LYS A 417 -24.82 1.74 3.03
C LYS A 417 -25.63 2.82 2.32
N ALA A 418 -26.88 2.53 1.96
CA ALA A 418 -27.78 3.49 1.29
C ALA A 418 -28.01 4.79 2.09
N ASN A 419 -27.86 4.74 3.42
CA ASN A 419 -27.95 5.91 4.29
C ASN A 419 -26.62 6.68 4.43
N GLY A 420 -25.57 6.28 3.72
CA GLY A 420 -24.24 6.91 3.73
C GLY A 420 -23.26 6.38 4.75
N ASP A 421 -23.67 5.47 5.63
CA ASP A 421 -22.79 4.94 6.68
C ASP A 421 -21.74 3.99 6.10
N TYR A 422 -20.59 3.91 6.75
CA TYR A 422 -19.53 2.98 6.38
C TYR A 422 -20.06 1.53 6.35
N LEU A 423 -19.74 0.81 5.27
CA LEU A 423 -20.05 -0.61 5.12
C LEU A 423 -18.79 -1.47 5.12
N GLY A 424 -17.73 -1.00 4.45
CA GLY A 424 -16.48 -1.73 4.29
C GLY A 424 -15.57 -1.03 3.29
N MET A 425 -14.32 -1.45 3.21
CA MET A 425 -13.38 -0.98 2.19
C MET A 425 -12.56 -2.13 1.62
N GLU A 426 -11.92 -1.89 0.50
CA GLU A 426 -10.96 -2.78 -0.12
C GLU A 426 -9.87 -1.98 -0.82
N GLN A 427 -8.65 -2.51 -0.87
CA GLN A 427 -7.62 -1.91 -1.69
C GLN A 427 -7.98 -2.08 -3.17
N PHE A 428 -8.02 -0.96 -3.88
CA PHE A 428 -8.12 -0.90 -5.32
C PHE A 428 -6.72 -1.06 -5.92
N LEU A 429 -6.56 -2.01 -6.85
CA LEU A 429 -5.29 -2.32 -7.51
C LEU A 429 -4.12 -2.56 -6.54
N PRO A 430 -4.16 -3.59 -5.67
CA PRO A 430 -3.08 -3.85 -4.72
C PRO A 430 -1.70 -4.10 -5.36
N THR A 431 -1.62 -4.44 -6.65
CA THR A 431 -0.34 -4.58 -7.37
C THR A 431 0.22 -3.26 -7.92
N TYR A 432 -0.57 -2.19 -7.92
CA TYR A 432 -0.14 -0.85 -8.28
C TYR A 432 0.15 -0.04 -7.01
N HIS A 433 1.41 0.35 -6.85
CA HIS A 433 1.89 1.15 -5.72
C HIS A 433 2.17 2.58 -6.21
N PRO A 434 1.17 3.49 -6.21
CA PRO A 434 1.40 4.90 -6.53
C PRO A 434 2.40 5.53 -5.56
N ILE A 435 3.26 6.39 -6.09
CA ILE A 435 4.31 7.09 -5.32
C ILE A 435 3.75 8.43 -4.88
N GLU A 436 3.43 8.56 -3.60
CA GLU A 436 2.88 9.79 -3.02
C GLU A 436 1.70 10.36 -3.82
N PRO A 437 0.60 9.58 -4.00
CA PRO A 437 -0.59 10.04 -4.71
C PRO A 437 -1.21 11.24 -3.98
N ILE A 438 -1.23 12.39 -4.64
CA ILE A 438 -1.61 13.70 -4.05
C ILE A 438 -2.94 14.24 -4.56
N ASP A 439 -3.44 13.73 -5.69
CA ASP A 439 -4.75 14.08 -6.24
C ASP A 439 -5.27 12.94 -7.14
N MET A 440 -6.59 12.76 -7.19
CA MET A 440 -7.25 11.75 -8.02
C MET A 440 -8.59 12.24 -8.55
N LYS A 441 -8.84 12.06 -9.85
CA LYS A 441 -10.08 12.50 -10.51
C LYS A 441 -10.45 11.58 -11.66
N PHE A 442 -11.73 11.38 -11.90
CA PHE A 442 -12.19 10.67 -13.10
C PHE A 442 -12.28 11.61 -14.30
N GLY A 443 -11.62 11.25 -15.41
CA GLY A 443 -11.67 11.98 -16.67
C GLY A 443 -12.98 11.74 -17.47
N PRO A 444 -13.24 12.50 -18.55
CA PRO A 444 -14.44 12.35 -19.38
C PRO A 444 -14.48 11.01 -20.16
N ASP A 445 -13.33 10.34 -20.30
CA ASP A 445 -13.22 9.01 -20.91
C ASP A 445 -13.69 7.87 -20.00
N GLY A 446 -13.89 8.14 -18.71
CA GLY A 446 -14.33 7.17 -17.69
C GLY A 446 -13.20 6.59 -16.86
N ASP A 447 -11.95 6.97 -17.12
CA ASP A 447 -10.78 6.47 -16.39
C ASP A 447 -10.48 7.28 -15.14
N LEU A 448 -9.85 6.64 -14.16
CA LEU A 448 -9.31 7.32 -12.99
C LEU A 448 -7.91 7.85 -13.30
N TYR A 449 -7.69 9.14 -13.09
CA TYR A 449 -6.39 9.78 -13.18
C TYR A 449 -5.85 9.96 -11.76
N VAL A 450 -4.56 9.69 -11.57
CA VAL A 450 -3.84 9.78 -10.30
C VAL A 450 -2.60 10.65 -10.53
N LEU A 451 -2.45 11.70 -9.73
CA LEU A 451 -1.26 12.54 -9.72
C LEU A 451 -0.33 12.06 -8.60
N GLU A 452 0.89 11.67 -8.97
CA GLU A 452 1.93 11.20 -8.05
C GLU A 452 2.95 12.33 -7.83
N TYR A 453 3.11 12.77 -6.58
CA TYR A 453 4.02 13.87 -6.19
C TYR A 453 5.49 13.50 -6.45
N GLY A 454 5.83 12.22 -6.31
CA GLY A 454 7.19 11.71 -6.43
C GLY A 454 7.94 11.65 -5.09
N SER A 455 9.18 11.18 -5.10
CA SER A 455 9.91 10.87 -3.84
C SER A 455 10.80 12.01 -3.31
N VAL A 456 10.77 13.21 -3.91
CA VAL A 456 11.62 14.35 -3.50
C VAL A 456 10.74 15.47 -2.97
N TRP A 457 10.81 15.72 -1.66
CA TRP A 457 10.06 16.79 -1.01
C TRP A 457 10.71 18.14 -1.25
N PHE A 458 9.90 19.14 -1.61
CA PHE A 458 10.37 20.49 -1.95
C PHE A 458 11.38 20.53 -3.11
N GLY A 459 11.30 19.54 -4.00
CA GLY A 459 12.21 19.41 -5.12
C GLY A 459 11.64 18.60 -6.26
N LYS A 460 12.34 18.68 -7.39
CA LYS A 460 11.97 17.96 -8.60
C LYS A 460 12.26 16.47 -8.43
N SER A 461 11.32 15.62 -8.83
CA SER A 461 11.50 14.17 -8.81
C SER A 461 11.33 13.55 -10.20
N ASP A 462 12.25 12.68 -10.60
CA ASP A 462 12.16 11.96 -11.87
C ASP A 462 10.98 10.98 -11.92
N ASN A 463 10.47 10.56 -10.76
CA ASN A 463 9.33 9.65 -10.66
C ASN A 463 7.99 10.36 -10.39
N ALA A 464 7.96 11.69 -10.31
CA ALA A 464 6.72 12.47 -10.29
C ALA A 464 6.00 12.33 -11.63
N LYS A 465 4.70 11.99 -11.62
CA LYS A 465 3.98 11.68 -12.86
C LYS A 465 2.46 11.78 -12.73
N LEU A 466 1.81 11.99 -13.87
CA LEU A 466 0.38 11.77 -14.02
C LEU A 466 0.14 10.36 -14.58
N VAL A 467 -0.72 9.58 -13.92
CA VAL A 467 -1.10 8.22 -14.34
C VAL A 467 -2.58 8.17 -14.68
N ARG A 468 -2.93 7.49 -15.77
CA ARG A 468 -4.31 7.14 -16.13
C ARG A 468 -4.53 5.65 -15.94
N ILE A 469 -5.55 5.28 -15.18
CA ILE A 469 -5.93 3.90 -14.91
C ILE A 469 -7.08 3.53 -15.86
N GLU A 470 -6.73 2.81 -16.92
CA GLU A 470 -7.66 2.42 -17.98
C GLU A 470 -8.42 1.15 -17.61
N TYR A 471 -9.75 1.14 -17.75
CA TYR A 471 -10.56 -0.07 -17.58
C TYR A 471 -10.83 -0.77 -18.93
N ASN A 472 -10.51 -2.06 -19.01
CA ASN A 472 -10.82 -2.91 -20.15
C ASN A 472 -12.01 -3.85 -19.86
N ALA A 473 -13.18 -3.46 -20.37
CA ALA A 473 -14.39 -4.29 -20.36
C ALA A 473 -14.40 -5.38 -21.46
N GLY A 474 -13.55 -5.25 -22.48
CA GLY A 474 -13.49 -6.14 -23.63
C GLY A 474 -12.51 -7.30 -23.42
N ASN A 475 -12.04 -7.83 -24.56
CA ASN A 475 -11.05 -8.89 -24.60
C ASN A 475 -9.71 -8.41 -24.02
N ARG A 476 -9.13 -9.18 -23.09
CA ARG A 476 -7.82 -8.91 -22.51
C ARG A 476 -6.73 -9.54 -23.36
N LYS A 477 -5.56 -8.91 -23.36
CA LYS A 477 -4.38 -9.52 -23.98
C LYS A 477 -3.96 -10.74 -23.17
N PRO A 478 -3.48 -11.81 -23.80
CA PRO A 478 -2.97 -12.96 -23.07
C PRO A 478 -1.77 -12.59 -22.21
N THR A 479 -1.68 -13.21 -21.03
CA THR A 479 -0.50 -13.12 -20.17
C THR A 479 0.54 -14.10 -20.67
N VAL A 480 1.69 -13.58 -21.12
CA VAL A 480 2.73 -14.39 -21.76
C VAL A 480 3.83 -14.72 -20.77
N VAL A 481 4.00 -16.00 -20.52
CA VAL A 481 5.14 -16.54 -19.78
C VAL A 481 6.07 -17.21 -20.79
N ALA A 482 7.29 -16.70 -20.87
CA ALA A 482 8.34 -17.22 -21.74
C ALA A 482 9.48 -17.73 -20.87
N SER A 483 9.80 -19.01 -20.98
CA SER A 483 10.93 -19.62 -20.28
C SER A 483 11.71 -20.55 -21.21
N THR A 484 12.84 -21.03 -20.71
CA THR A 484 13.67 -22.03 -21.36
C THR A 484 14.10 -23.01 -20.27
N ASN A 485 14.24 -24.29 -20.61
CA ASN A 485 14.77 -25.28 -19.67
C ASN A 485 16.24 -24.99 -19.29
N ARG A 486 16.97 -24.21 -20.12
CA ARG A 486 18.34 -23.77 -19.85
C ARG A 486 18.56 -22.36 -20.41
N GLN A 487 19.02 -21.43 -19.56
CA GLN A 487 19.34 -20.05 -19.96
C GLN A 487 20.75 -19.89 -20.52
N GLY A 488 21.62 -20.88 -20.32
CA GLY A 488 22.95 -20.93 -20.90
C GLY A 488 23.47 -22.35 -21.06
N GLY A 489 24.66 -22.49 -21.65
CA GLY A 489 25.34 -23.77 -21.82
C GLY A 489 26.35 -23.79 -22.96
N THR A 490 27.28 -24.75 -22.93
CA THR A 490 28.28 -24.93 -24.00
C THR A 490 27.63 -25.28 -25.34
N VAL A 491 28.21 -24.81 -26.45
CA VAL A 491 27.74 -25.17 -27.80
C VAL A 491 28.23 -26.56 -28.22
N PRO A 492 27.41 -27.38 -28.91
CA PRO A 492 26.03 -27.12 -29.32
C PRO A 492 25.05 -27.21 -28.13
N LEU A 493 24.36 -26.11 -27.87
CA LEU A 493 23.43 -25.97 -26.75
C LEU A 493 22.02 -26.37 -27.20
N LYS A 494 21.50 -27.46 -26.63
CA LYS A 494 20.12 -27.90 -26.84
C LYS A 494 19.22 -27.32 -25.77
N ILE A 495 18.19 -26.59 -26.19
CA ILE A 495 17.18 -26.01 -25.30
C ILE A 495 15.78 -26.36 -25.78
N THR A 496 14.84 -26.33 -24.85
CA THR A 496 13.40 -26.32 -25.11
C THR A 496 12.87 -25.02 -24.56
N LEU A 497 12.31 -24.20 -25.45
CA LEU A 497 11.55 -23.02 -25.04
C LEU A 497 10.20 -23.48 -24.51
N SER A 498 9.68 -22.79 -23.50
CA SER A 498 8.41 -23.14 -22.86
C SER A 498 7.52 -21.91 -22.73
N SER A 499 6.26 -22.14 -23.06
CA SER A 499 5.15 -21.20 -22.87
C SER A 499 4.32 -21.53 -21.63
N ALA A 500 4.73 -22.52 -20.83
CA ALA A 500 4.01 -22.93 -19.62
C ALA A 500 3.79 -21.74 -18.67
N GLY A 501 2.56 -21.60 -18.17
CA GLY A 501 2.11 -20.44 -17.39
C GLY A 501 1.49 -19.33 -18.24
N THR A 502 1.65 -19.37 -19.57
CA THR A 502 0.87 -18.50 -20.46
C THR A 502 -0.61 -18.84 -20.35
N SER A 503 -1.44 -17.83 -20.17
CA SER A 503 -2.88 -17.99 -20.07
C SER A 503 -3.60 -16.82 -20.72
N ASP A 504 -4.85 -17.08 -21.05
CA ASP A 504 -5.80 -16.05 -21.41
C ASP A 504 -6.81 -15.89 -20.28
N ALA A 505 -7.02 -14.67 -19.83
CA ALA A 505 -7.87 -14.42 -18.67
C ALA A 505 -9.37 -14.51 -19.03
N ASP A 506 -9.73 -14.43 -20.31
CA ASP A 506 -11.09 -14.58 -20.82
C ASP A 506 -11.37 -16.01 -21.33
N GLY A 507 -10.37 -16.90 -21.25
CA GLY A 507 -10.49 -18.32 -21.62
C GLY A 507 -10.36 -18.58 -23.11
N ASP A 508 -9.83 -17.62 -23.88
CA ASP A 508 -9.69 -17.74 -25.32
C ASP A 508 -8.64 -18.76 -25.75
N ALA A 509 -8.83 -19.30 -26.95
CA ALA A 509 -7.83 -20.16 -27.60
C ALA A 509 -6.60 -19.35 -28.04
N LEU A 510 -5.40 -19.87 -27.76
CA LEU A 510 -4.12 -19.19 -27.97
C LEU A 510 -3.29 -19.76 -29.13
N LYS A 511 -2.67 -18.87 -29.90
CA LYS A 511 -1.67 -19.17 -30.94
C LYS A 511 -0.30 -18.67 -30.51
N TYR A 512 0.73 -19.49 -30.70
CA TYR A 512 2.08 -19.24 -30.19
C TYR A 512 3.07 -19.09 -31.35
N SER A 513 4.00 -18.13 -31.23
CA SER A 513 5.11 -17.96 -32.16
C SER A 513 6.35 -17.45 -31.45
N TRP A 514 7.45 -18.19 -31.53
CA TRP A 514 8.76 -17.77 -31.04
C TRP A 514 9.59 -17.14 -32.15
N LYS A 515 10.26 -16.03 -31.84
CA LYS A 515 11.30 -15.42 -32.67
C LYS A 515 12.62 -15.43 -31.92
N VAL A 516 13.63 -16.12 -32.46
CA VAL A 516 14.97 -16.18 -31.89
C VAL A 516 15.93 -15.33 -32.72
N THR A 517 16.56 -14.36 -32.08
CA THR A 517 17.51 -13.42 -32.72
C THR A 517 18.87 -13.44 -32.01
N SER A 518 19.94 -13.23 -32.77
CA SER A 518 21.27 -12.90 -32.23
C SER A 518 21.95 -11.84 -33.10
N PRO A 519 22.89 -11.04 -32.56
CA PRO A 519 23.60 -10.02 -33.33
C PRO A 519 24.29 -10.62 -34.57
N GLY A 520 24.07 -10.03 -35.75
CA GLY A 520 24.69 -10.46 -37.01
C GLY A 520 24.12 -11.76 -37.62
N ALA A 521 23.05 -12.35 -37.05
CA ALA A 521 22.38 -13.53 -37.59
C ALA A 521 20.93 -13.21 -38.01
N GLN A 522 20.43 -13.95 -39.00
CA GLN A 522 19.04 -13.85 -39.42
C GLN A 522 18.08 -14.41 -38.34
N PRO A 523 16.97 -13.72 -38.02
CA PRO A 523 15.97 -14.23 -37.07
C PRO A 523 15.40 -15.57 -37.49
N LYS A 524 15.22 -16.49 -36.53
CA LYS A 524 14.52 -17.78 -36.74
C LYS A 524 13.14 -17.74 -36.09
N LEU A 525 12.13 -18.25 -36.77
CA LEU A 525 10.74 -18.30 -36.31
C LEU A 525 10.30 -19.74 -36.03
N TYR A 526 9.54 -19.94 -34.97
CA TYR A 526 8.97 -21.24 -34.58
C TYR A 526 7.49 -21.06 -34.20
N PRO A 527 6.52 -21.50 -35.02
CA PRO A 527 5.09 -21.29 -34.79
C PRO A 527 4.47 -22.36 -33.88
N THR A 528 5.14 -22.69 -32.77
CA THR A 528 4.70 -23.71 -31.81
C THR A 528 4.86 -23.20 -30.38
N ALA A 529 4.13 -23.79 -29.44
CA ALA A 529 4.15 -23.39 -28.03
C ALA A 529 5.52 -23.63 -27.39
N ASN A 530 6.11 -24.81 -27.62
CA ASN A 530 7.31 -25.27 -26.92
C ASN A 530 8.37 -25.87 -27.89
N PRO A 531 9.01 -25.07 -28.74
CA PRO A 531 9.99 -25.56 -29.72
C PRO A 531 11.29 -26.02 -29.05
N ALA A 532 11.84 -27.15 -29.54
CA ALA A 532 13.20 -27.57 -29.25
C ALA A 532 14.18 -26.94 -30.25
N ILE A 533 15.24 -26.31 -29.75
CA ILE A 533 16.20 -25.52 -30.53
C ILE A 533 17.62 -25.98 -30.20
N THR A 534 18.48 -26.04 -31.21
CA THR A 534 19.93 -26.26 -31.02
C THR A 534 20.71 -25.02 -31.48
N LEU A 535 21.50 -24.44 -30.59
CA LEU A 535 22.36 -23.30 -30.85
C LEU A 535 23.81 -23.78 -30.98
N THR A 536 24.37 -23.69 -32.18
CA THR A 536 25.71 -24.21 -32.50
C THR A 536 26.81 -23.16 -32.46
N LYS A 537 26.45 -21.87 -32.47
CA LYS A 537 27.40 -20.75 -32.40
C LYS A 537 27.28 -20.07 -31.05
N ALA A 538 28.43 -19.85 -30.40
CA ALA A 538 28.49 -19.10 -29.16
C ALA A 538 28.00 -17.66 -29.38
N GLY A 539 27.24 -17.12 -28.43
CA GLY A 539 26.69 -15.78 -28.50
C GLY A 539 25.46 -15.59 -27.62
N VAL A 540 25.00 -14.35 -27.53
CA VAL A 540 23.75 -14.00 -26.83
C VAL A 540 22.59 -14.06 -27.82
N TYR A 541 21.58 -14.84 -27.47
CA TYR A 541 20.33 -14.98 -28.20
C TYR A 541 19.18 -14.40 -27.37
N MET A 542 18.21 -13.79 -28.05
CA MET A 542 16.93 -13.40 -27.46
C MET A 542 15.83 -14.22 -28.12
N ALA A 543 15.14 -15.05 -27.33
CA ALA A 543 13.96 -15.78 -27.78
C ALA A 543 12.70 -15.05 -27.29
N THR A 544 11.93 -14.53 -28.22
CA THR A 544 10.70 -13.77 -27.93
C THR A 544 9.48 -14.61 -28.28
N LEU A 545 8.71 -15.00 -27.26
CA LEU A 545 7.40 -15.61 -27.44
C LEU A 545 6.38 -14.50 -27.73
N THR A 546 5.61 -14.66 -28.78
CA THR A 546 4.40 -13.86 -29.04
C THR A 546 3.20 -14.79 -29.00
N VAL A 547 2.20 -14.42 -28.22
CA VAL A 547 0.95 -15.17 -28.09
C VAL A 547 -0.18 -14.30 -28.59
N THR A 548 -1.08 -14.89 -29.37
CA THR A 548 -2.25 -14.24 -29.96
C THR A 548 -3.49 -15.00 -29.53
N ASP A 549 -4.48 -14.31 -28.97
CA ASP A 549 -5.79 -14.91 -28.69
C ASP A 549 -6.66 -15.05 -29.95
N SER A 550 -7.85 -15.61 -29.77
CA SER A 550 -8.78 -15.87 -30.88
C SER A 550 -9.42 -14.60 -31.46
N HIS A 551 -9.47 -13.52 -30.67
CA HIS A 551 -9.97 -12.21 -31.06
C HIS A 551 -8.88 -11.30 -31.66
N GLY A 552 -7.64 -11.80 -31.74
CA GLY A 552 -6.50 -11.15 -32.38
C GLY A 552 -5.64 -10.28 -31.47
N ALA A 553 -5.93 -10.17 -30.16
CA ALA A 553 -5.06 -9.44 -29.26
C ALA A 553 -3.77 -10.23 -29.00
N LYS A 554 -2.66 -9.51 -28.84
CA LYS A 554 -1.32 -10.08 -28.79
C LYS A 554 -0.51 -9.51 -27.66
N ASN A 555 0.33 -10.35 -27.08
CA ASN A 555 1.34 -9.95 -26.12
C ASN A 555 2.62 -10.78 -26.35
N SER A 556 3.74 -10.30 -25.84
CA SER A 556 5.04 -10.94 -26.05
C SER A 556 5.93 -10.86 -24.81
N LYS A 557 6.77 -11.88 -24.62
CA LYS A 557 7.80 -11.90 -23.57
C LYS A 557 9.08 -12.50 -24.14
N SER A 558 10.23 -11.94 -23.76
CA SER A 558 11.53 -12.42 -24.21
C SER A 558 12.30 -13.11 -23.10
N VAL A 559 13.04 -14.15 -23.46
CA VAL A 559 14.03 -14.81 -22.61
C VAL A 559 15.40 -14.71 -23.28
N LYS A 560 16.39 -14.27 -22.50
CA LYS A 560 17.79 -14.22 -22.91
C LYS A 560 18.42 -15.60 -22.77
N ILE A 561 19.18 -16.02 -23.78
CA ILE A 561 19.90 -17.29 -23.80
C ILE A 561 21.36 -17.01 -24.12
N ILE A 562 22.27 -17.61 -23.37
CA ILE A 562 23.72 -17.43 -23.50
C ILE A 562 24.33 -18.75 -23.98
N ALA A 563 24.57 -18.87 -25.29
CA ALA A 563 25.22 -20.06 -25.83
C ALA A 563 26.75 -19.90 -25.77
N GLY A 564 27.46 -20.91 -25.28
CA GLY A 564 28.91 -20.92 -25.15
C GLY A 564 29.45 -20.57 -23.77
N ASN A 565 28.60 -20.49 -22.75
CA ASN A 565 28.97 -20.38 -21.33
C ASN A 565 27.95 -21.16 -20.50
N GLU A 566 28.37 -22.14 -19.71
CA GLU A 566 27.51 -22.87 -18.79
C GLU A 566 27.11 -21.98 -17.60
N ALA A 567 25.91 -22.16 -17.06
CA ALA A 567 25.57 -21.46 -15.83
C ALA A 567 26.23 -22.21 -14.67
N PRO A 568 26.86 -21.53 -13.71
CA PRO A 568 27.46 -22.20 -12.56
C PRO A 568 26.42 -22.99 -11.77
N GLU A 569 26.80 -24.14 -11.25
CA GLU A 569 26.02 -24.88 -10.27
C GLU A 569 26.44 -24.43 -8.87
N VAL A 570 25.54 -23.77 -8.15
CA VAL A 570 25.71 -23.38 -6.76
C VAL A 570 24.73 -24.19 -5.93
N LYS A 571 25.22 -24.85 -4.88
CA LYS A 571 24.39 -25.61 -3.95
C LYS A 571 24.84 -25.33 -2.52
N VAL A 572 23.86 -25.12 -1.65
CA VAL A 572 24.05 -25.11 -0.21
C VAL A 572 23.56 -26.44 0.33
N ASP A 573 24.40 -27.12 1.09
CA ASP A 573 24.06 -28.36 1.79
C ASP A 573 24.08 -28.12 3.30
N LEU A 574 23.02 -28.58 3.97
CA LEU A 574 22.92 -28.58 5.43
C LEU A 574 23.05 -30.02 5.94
N SER A 575 23.72 -30.20 7.08
CA SER A 575 23.82 -31.52 7.74
C SER A 575 22.59 -31.84 8.61
N SER A 576 21.51 -31.08 8.48
CA SER A 576 20.33 -31.10 9.33
C SER A 576 19.07 -30.92 8.50
N ASN A 577 17.93 -30.79 9.18
CA ASN A 577 16.66 -30.41 8.57
C ASN A 577 16.80 -29.17 7.67
N THR A 578 16.15 -29.22 6.51
CA THR A 578 16.15 -28.17 5.49
C THR A 578 14.84 -27.39 5.40
N SER A 579 13.83 -27.75 6.21
CA SER A 579 12.56 -27.03 6.34
C SER A 579 12.49 -26.19 7.60
N PHE A 580 13.09 -26.62 8.70
CA PHE A 580 12.98 -25.99 10.02
C PHE A 580 14.34 -25.71 10.65
N TYR A 581 14.42 -24.61 11.40
CA TYR A 581 15.52 -24.39 12.35
C TYR A 581 15.05 -24.69 13.77
N PHE A 582 15.95 -25.17 14.61
CA PHE A 582 15.69 -25.39 16.03
C PHE A 582 16.52 -24.40 16.83
N ASN A 583 15.86 -23.61 17.68
CA ASN A 583 16.51 -22.50 18.38
C ASN A 583 17.65 -23.01 19.26
N ASN A 584 18.81 -22.35 19.19
CA ASN A 584 20.06 -22.72 19.84
C ASN A 584 20.66 -24.08 19.43
N LYS A 585 20.10 -24.76 18.42
CA LYS A 585 20.66 -26.02 17.92
C LYS A 585 21.54 -25.79 16.69
N PRO A 586 22.85 -26.02 16.77
CA PRO A 586 23.76 -25.76 15.66
C PRO A 586 23.50 -26.69 14.48
N PHE A 587 23.69 -26.17 13.28
CA PHE A 587 23.79 -26.96 12.05
C PHE A 587 25.07 -26.64 11.29
N ASN A 588 25.59 -27.62 10.55
CA ASN A 588 26.71 -27.39 9.64
C ASN A 588 26.18 -27.07 8.25
N TYR A 589 26.83 -26.12 7.58
CA TYR A 589 26.54 -25.78 6.20
C TYR A 589 27.82 -25.90 5.36
N THR A 590 27.67 -26.30 4.09
CA THR A 590 28.74 -26.32 3.10
C THR A 590 28.19 -25.84 1.76
N VAL A 591 28.91 -24.94 1.11
CA VAL A 591 28.61 -24.46 -0.23
C VAL A 591 29.51 -25.20 -1.21
N SER A 592 28.89 -25.81 -2.22
CA SER A 592 29.61 -26.33 -3.38
C SER A 592 29.32 -25.44 -4.59
N VAL A 593 30.37 -25.06 -5.29
CA VAL A 593 30.29 -24.37 -6.58
C VAL A 593 31.07 -25.16 -7.60
N SER A 594 30.42 -25.48 -8.71
CA SER A 594 31.03 -26.09 -9.88
C SER A 594 30.59 -25.33 -11.11
N ASP A 595 31.55 -25.01 -11.96
CA ASP A 595 31.36 -24.35 -13.22
C ASP A 595 32.22 -25.05 -14.28
N LYS A 596 31.70 -25.19 -15.49
CA LYS A 596 32.37 -25.99 -16.51
C LYS A 596 33.60 -25.25 -17.08
N GLU A 597 33.57 -23.93 -17.09
CA GLU A 597 34.60 -23.05 -17.64
C GLU A 597 35.60 -22.60 -16.56
N ASP A 598 35.13 -22.32 -15.34
CA ASP A 598 35.94 -21.82 -14.23
C ASP A 598 36.42 -22.90 -13.24
N GLY A 599 35.93 -24.13 -13.39
CA GLY A 599 36.22 -25.28 -12.52
C GLY A 599 35.39 -25.25 -11.24
N SER A 600 35.97 -25.57 -10.08
CA SER A 600 35.15 -25.72 -8.85
C SER A 600 35.85 -25.22 -7.59
N LEU A 601 35.07 -25.01 -6.53
CA LEU A 601 35.60 -24.80 -5.17
C LEU A 601 36.48 -25.98 -4.74
N ALA A 602 36.07 -27.21 -5.07
CA ALA A 602 36.80 -28.42 -4.70
C ALA A 602 38.17 -28.53 -5.39
N ALA A 603 38.27 -28.04 -6.64
CA ALA A 603 39.51 -28.01 -7.40
C ALA A 603 40.39 -26.77 -7.11
N GLY A 604 39.90 -25.81 -6.33
CA GLY A 604 40.61 -24.57 -5.97
C GLY A 604 40.72 -23.54 -7.10
N THR A 605 40.15 -23.79 -8.28
CA THR A 605 40.13 -22.85 -9.42
C THR A 605 39.10 -21.73 -9.23
N ILE A 606 38.05 -22.02 -8.46
CA ILE A 606 37.16 -21.05 -7.83
C ILE A 606 37.61 -20.93 -6.38
N THR A 607 37.94 -19.71 -5.94
CA THR A 607 38.36 -19.46 -4.56
C THR A 607 37.16 -19.11 -3.68
N PRO A 608 37.19 -19.42 -2.36
CA PRO A 608 36.10 -19.07 -1.44
C PRO A 608 35.72 -17.58 -1.44
N ALA A 609 36.68 -16.68 -1.67
CA ALA A 609 36.45 -15.24 -1.73
C ALA A 609 35.59 -14.79 -2.93
N GLN A 610 35.40 -15.65 -3.92
CA GLN A 610 34.55 -15.36 -5.09
C GLN A 610 33.11 -15.84 -4.90
N VAL A 611 32.81 -16.53 -3.79
CA VAL A 611 31.49 -17.07 -3.50
C VAL A 611 30.87 -16.25 -2.38
N SER A 612 29.70 -15.70 -2.66
CA SER A 612 28.89 -14.99 -1.67
C SER A 612 28.10 -15.98 -0.83
N MET A 613 28.07 -15.78 0.48
CA MET A 613 27.28 -16.57 1.44
C MET A 613 26.71 -15.66 2.54
N SER A 614 25.44 -15.84 2.87
CA SER A 614 24.78 -15.18 4.01
C SER A 614 23.77 -16.09 4.69
N ILE A 615 23.57 -15.88 6.00
CA ILE A 615 22.52 -16.47 6.82
C ILE A 615 21.85 -15.32 7.57
N ASN A 616 20.57 -15.06 7.27
CA ASN A 616 19.85 -13.92 7.82
C ASN A 616 18.54 -14.39 8.48
N TYR A 617 18.27 -13.94 9.70
CA TYR A 617 16.96 -14.08 10.33
C TYR A 617 16.02 -12.96 9.84
N THR A 618 14.75 -13.29 9.70
CA THR A 618 13.67 -12.36 9.36
C THR A 618 12.50 -12.63 10.29
N SER A 619 11.79 -11.58 10.70
CA SER A 619 10.58 -11.74 11.49
C SER A 619 9.45 -12.40 10.69
N GLU A 620 8.42 -12.85 11.41
CA GLU A 620 7.21 -13.45 10.83
C GLU A 620 6.57 -12.53 9.77
N GLY A 621 6.09 -13.11 8.66
CA GLY A 621 5.38 -12.39 7.60
C GLY A 621 6.25 -11.78 6.51
N PHE A 622 7.57 -11.95 6.56
CA PHE A 622 8.47 -11.49 5.49
C PHE A 622 8.29 -12.30 4.18
N ASP A 623 8.17 -11.61 3.04
CA ASP A 623 8.08 -12.27 1.73
C ASP A 623 9.47 -12.59 1.16
N TYR A 624 9.82 -13.88 1.23
CA TYR A 624 11.09 -14.42 0.77
C TYR A 624 11.23 -14.46 -0.77
N VAL A 625 10.12 -14.48 -1.50
CA VAL A 625 10.13 -14.61 -2.97
C VAL A 625 10.80 -13.39 -3.60
N GLN A 626 10.57 -12.20 -3.04
CA GLN A 626 11.15 -10.95 -3.52
C GLN A 626 12.68 -10.93 -3.43
N VAL A 627 13.24 -11.44 -2.32
CA VAL A 627 14.71 -11.57 -2.14
C VAL A 627 15.31 -12.53 -3.16
N ALA A 628 14.63 -13.63 -3.47
CA ALA A 628 15.09 -14.61 -4.45
C ALA A 628 15.02 -14.09 -5.91
N GLN A 629 14.06 -13.23 -6.24
CA GLN A 629 13.83 -12.73 -7.59
C GLN A 629 14.63 -11.46 -7.92
N GLU A 630 14.77 -10.53 -6.98
CA GLU A 630 15.26 -9.16 -7.29
C GLU A 630 16.76 -8.95 -7.03
N GLN A 631 17.46 -9.89 -6.39
CA GLN A 631 18.84 -9.68 -5.95
C GLN A 631 19.79 -10.83 -6.30
N SER A 632 20.38 -10.74 -7.50
CA SER A 632 21.38 -11.68 -8.02
C SER A 632 22.84 -11.24 -7.79
N SER A 633 23.12 -10.25 -6.92
CA SER A 633 24.50 -9.80 -6.68
C SER A 633 25.33 -10.85 -5.93
N VAL A 634 26.65 -10.81 -6.14
CA VAL A 634 27.67 -11.63 -5.44
C VAL A 634 28.61 -10.79 -4.56
N ASP A 635 28.36 -9.47 -4.44
CA ASP A 635 29.20 -8.55 -3.69
C ASP A 635 28.76 -8.43 -2.21
N ALA A 636 29.44 -7.56 -1.45
CA ALA A 636 29.12 -7.24 -0.05
C ALA A 636 27.66 -6.81 0.19
N SER A 637 26.97 -6.24 -0.80
CA SER A 637 25.56 -5.81 -0.65
C SER A 637 24.58 -6.97 -0.46
N THR A 638 25.03 -8.18 -0.80
CA THR A 638 24.24 -9.41 -0.74
C THR A 638 23.80 -9.77 0.68
N GLN A 639 24.59 -9.43 1.70
CA GLN A 639 24.21 -9.65 3.10
C GLN A 639 23.05 -8.76 3.56
N PHE A 640 22.75 -7.68 2.82
CA PHE A 640 21.71 -6.70 3.13
C PHE A 640 20.48 -6.86 2.25
N ALA A 641 20.33 -8.02 1.60
CA ALA A 641 19.21 -8.26 0.71
C ALA A 641 17.85 -8.13 1.42
N VAL A 642 17.77 -8.68 2.64
CA VAL A 642 16.61 -8.52 3.53
C VAL A 642 16.36 -7.05 3.85
N ALA A 643 17.38 -6.32 4.33
CA ALA A 643 17.25 -4.91 4.69
C ALA A 643 16.75 -4.03 3.54
N ARG A 644 17.28 -4.23 2.32
CA ARG A 644 16.83 -3.50 1.12
C ARG A 644 15.37 -3.78 0.78
N THR A 645 14.93 -5.03 0.99
CA THR A 645 13.53 -5.44 0.77
C THR A 645 12.63 -4.79 1.81
N LEU A 646 13.00 -4.84 3.10
CA LEU A 646 12.30 -4.17 4.19
C LEU A 646 12.16 -2.66 3.95
N ILE A 647 13.24 -1.98 3.54
CA ILE A 647 13.22 -0.55 3.18
C ILE A 647 12.33 -0.28 1.96
N GLY A 648 12.24 -1.23 1.02
CA GLY A 648 11.40 -1.12 -0.16
C GLY A 648 9.92 -1.30 0.12
N ASN A 649 9.58 -2.13 1.10
CA ASN A 649 8.20 -2.39 1.53
C ASN A 649 7.72 -1.36 2.56
N ALA A 650 8.64 -0.61 3.17
CA ALA A 650 8.35 0.55 3.99
C ALA A 650 8.38 1.85 3.17
N ASP A 651 7.83 2.89 3.76
CA ASP A 651 7.78 4.28 3.30
C ASP A 651 9.07 5.08 3.60
N CYS A 652 10.15 4.40 4.02
CA CYS A 652 11.45 5.02 4.30
C CYS A 652 11.97 5.88 3.13
N LYS A 653 11.66 5.49 1.89
CA LYS A 653 12.11 6.18 0.66
C LYS A 653 11.40 7.51 0.41
N ASN A 654 10.28 7.78 1.08
CA ASN A 654 9.59 9.06 1.02
C ASN A 654 10.47 10.17 1.61
N CYS A 655 11.25 9.83 2.65
CA CYS A 655 12.09 10.80 3.35
C CYS A 655 13.60 10.62 3.15
N HIS A 656 14.06 9.38 2.90
CA HIS A 656 15.48 9.06 2.78
C HIS A 656 15.85 8.61 1.38
N SER A 657 17.08 8.96 0.97
CA SER A 657 17.72 8.36 -0.20
C SER A 657 19.10 7.81 0.17
N VAL A 658 19.68 6.98 -0.69
CA VAL A 658 20.98 6.35 -0.40
C VAL A 658 22.10 7.40 -0.32
N ASN A 659 22.14 8.33 -1.28
CA ASN A 659 23.29 9.21 -1.50
C ASN A 659 22.97 10.71 -1.47
N ALA A 660 21.69 11.09 -1.54
CA ALA A 660 21.26 12.48 -1.59
C ALA A 660 20.41 12.85 -0.37
N VAL A 661 20.61 14.04 0.16
CA VAL A 661 19.73 14.60 1.19
C VAL A 661 18.38 14.93 0.55
N ASN A 662 17.30 14.57 1.24
CA ASN A 662 15.93 14.96 0.90
C ASN A 662 15.38 15.76 2.11
N VAL A 663 14.14 15.50 2.54
CA VAL A 663 13.61 16.02 3.80
C VAL A 663 14.39 15.51 5.03
N ALA A 664 14.97 14.30 4.92
CA ALA A 664 15.81 13.65 5.92
C ALA A 664 17.25 13.42 5.39
N PRO A 665 18.25 13.19 6.27
CA PRO A 665 19.62 12.86 5.86
C PRO A 665 19.68 11.60 4.98
N SER A 666 20.66 11.54 4.08
CA SER A 666 20.86 10.34 3.26
C SER A 666 21.34 9.17 4.11
N PHE A 667 21.15 7.93 3.64
CA PHE A 667 21.72 6.76 4.31
C PHE A 667 23.26 6.85 4.39
N THR A 668 23.90 7.47 3.40
CA THR A 668 25.33 7.80 3.42
C THR A 668 25.69 8.75 4.56
N ASP A 669 24.92 9.81 4.80
CA ASP A 669 25.16 10.73 5.92
C ASP A 669 25.02 10.00 7.27
N ILE A 670 23.97 9.19 7.41
CA ILE A 670 23.73 8.40 8.63
C ILE A 670 24.88 7.41 8.85
N SER A 671 25.32 6.72 7.80
CA SER A 671 26.50 5.85 7.85
C SER A 671 27.74 6.61 8.31
N ASN A 672 28.09 7.71 7.66
CA ASN A 672 29.27 8.50 8.02
C ASN A 672 29.25 8.98 9.47
N LYS A 673 28.07 9.26 10.04
CA LYS A 673 27.92 9.69 11.42
C LYS A 673 28.01 8.56 12.45
N TYR A 674 27.51 7.36 12.14
CA TYR A 674 27.31 6.27 13.11
C TYR A 674 28.14 5.00 12.83
N LYS A 675 28.96 5.00 11.78
CA LYS A 675 29.80 3.85 11.38
C LYS A 675 30.66 3.35 12.54
N GLY A 676 30.60 2.03 12.79
CA GLY A 676 31.41 1.35 13.82
C GLY A 676 30.91 1.52 15.26
N ASN A 677 29.67 1.98 15.47
CA ASN A 677 29.08 2.13 16.80
C ASN A 677 27.85 1.23 16.99
N ASP A 678 28.07 0.02 17.53
CA ASP A 678 27.01 -0.97 17.73
C ASP A 678 25.92 -0.50 18.71
N ALA A 679 26.27 0.32 19.71
CA ALA A 679 25.29 0.88 20.64
C ALA A 679 24.29 1.83 19.96
N GLU A 680 24.71 2.47 18.86
CA GLU A 680 23.81 3.31 18.06
C GLU A 680 22.88 2.49 17.17
N ILE A 681 23.20 1.22 16.85
CA ILE A 681 22.30 0.35 16.08
C ILE A 681 20.99 0.14 16.83
N GLU A 682 21.07 -0.25 18.11
CA GLU A 682 19.89 -0.44 18.98
C GLU A 682 19.06 0.84 19.07
N ARG A 683 19.72 1.96 19.36
CA ARG A 683 19.04 3.25 19.52
C ARG A 683 18.34 3.67 18.23
N LEU A 684 18.99 3.51 17.08
CA LEU A 684 18.40 3.86 15.78
C LEU A 684 17.26 2.91 15.41
N ALA A 685 17.32 1.63 15.79
CA ALA A 685 16.21 0.70 15.57
C ALA A 685 14.95 1.13 16.35
N HIS A 686 15.12 1.60 17.59
CA HIS A 686 14.03 2.23 18.34
C HIS A 686 13.52 3.52 17.70
N VAL A 687 14.40 4.34 17.11
CA VAL A 687 13.99 5.56 16.38
C VAL A 687 13.17 5.22 15.13
N ILE A 688 13.49 4.15 14.38
CA ILE A 688 12.66 3.73 13.24
C ILE A 688 11.23 3.41 13.72
N ARG A 689 11.11 2.66 14.81
CA ARG A 689 9.79 2.23 15.33
C ARG A 689 9.00 3.35 16.00
N GLY A 690 9.65 4.19 16.79
CA GLY A 690 9.02 5.23 17.60
C GLY A 690 9.04 6.63 16.99
N GLY A 691 9.71 6.82 15.86
CA GLY A 691 10.00 8.14 15.29
C GLY A 691 11.10 8.87 16.05
N GLY A 692 11.42 10.10 15.63
CA GLY A 692 12.40 10.92 16.35
C GLY A 692 12.66 12.30 15.75
N SER A 693 13.14 13.23 16.58
CA SER A 693 13.42 14.62 16.17
C SER A 693 14.72 15.16 16.77
N GLY A 694 15.16 16.35 16.31
CA GLY A 694 16.22 17.14 16.96
C GLY A 694 17.69 16.74 16.69
N ARG A 695 17.99 15.52 16.21
CA ARG A 695 19.38 15.02 16.08
C ARG A 695 20.18 15.50 14.86
N TRP A 696 19.48 16.05 13.87
CA TRP A 696 20.08 16.49 12.60
C TRP A 696 19.85 18.00 12.33
N ASN A 697 19.39 18.75 13.34
CA ASN A 697 19.00 20.16 13.23
C ASN A 697 18.02 20.43 12.05
N ARG A 698 17.15 19.43 11.79
CA ARG A 698 16.10 19.48 10.77
C ARG A 698 14.76 19.82 11.44
N PRO A 699 13.90 20.61 10.78
CA PRO A 699 12.61 21.00 11.34
C PRO A 699 11.58 19.86 11.34
N ILE A 700 11.80 18.81 10.56
CA ILE A 700 10.84 17.71 10.35
C ILE A 700 11.25 16.50 11.19
N ALA A 701 10.30 15.98 11.97
CA ALA A 701 10.47 14.76 12.75
C ALA A 701 10.38 13.54 11.84
N MET A 702 11.14 12.49 12.14
CA MET A 702 10.99 11.19 11.52
C MET A 702 9.70 10.54 12.03
N PRO A 703 8.79 10.12 11.14
CA PRO A 703 7.58 9.40 11.52
C PRO A 703 7.88 8.02 12.12
N ALA A 704 6.93 7.49 12.88
CA ALA A 704 7.06 6.20 13.53
C ALA A 704 6.62 5.04 12.62
N HIS A 705 7.36 3.94 12.68
CA HIS A 705 7.05 2.69 11.97
C HIS A 705 6.79 1.55 12.98
N PRO A 706 5.73 1.65 13.81
CA PRO A 706 5.48 0.68 14.89
C PRO A 706 5.19 -0.74 14.39
N GLY A 707 4.75 -0.88 13.13
CA GLY A 707 4.53 -2.17 12.46
C GLY A 707 5.79 -2.91 12.05
N ILE A 708 6.96 -2.24 12.03
CA ILE A 708 8.25 -2.92 11.81
C ILE A 708 8.69 -3.52 13.15
N THR A 709 9.04 -4.81 13.16
CA THR A 709 9.57 -5.46 14.38
C THR A 709 10.91 -4.84 14.76
N LEU A 710 11.31 -4.95 16.03
CA LEU A 710 12.59 -4.39 16.46
C LEU A 710 13.79 -5.12 15.81
N ASN A 711 13.66 -6.42 15.55
CA ASN A 711 14.64 -7.18 14.76
C ASN A 711 14.79 -6.65 13.32
N ASP A 712 13.67 -6.44 12.62
CA ASP A 712 13.70 -5.95 11.25
C ASP A 712 14.24 -4.51 11.19
N ALA A 713 13.89 -3.67 12.16
CA ALA A 713 14.47 -2.34 12.31
C ALA A 713 16.00 -2.39 12.52
N ARG A 714 16.52 -3.31 13.35
CA ARG A 714 17.98 -3.51 13.47
C ARG A 714 18.61 -3.95 12.15
N THR A 715 17.93 -4.82 11.41
CA THR A 715 18.40 -5.27 10.09
C THR A 715 18.51 -4.12 9.10
N ILE A 716 17.52 -3.22 9.08
CA ILE A 716 17.54 -1.97 8.30
C ILE A 716 18.70 -1.07 8.74
N VAL A 717 18.83 -0.82 10.04
CA VAL A 717 19.89 0.06 10.56
C VAL A 717 21.27 -0.50 10.26
N ASN A 718 21.48 -1.81 10.41
CA ASN A 718 22.76 -2.45 10.11
C ASN A 718 23.17 -2.24 8.65
N TYR A 719 22.22 -2.26 7.70
CA TYR A 719 22.48 -1.86 6.32
C TYR A 719 22.83 -0.38 6.22
N ILE A 720 22.02 0.50 6.80
CA ILE A 720 22.22 1.96 6.70
C ILE A 720 23.59 2.36 7.23
N VAL A 721 23.99 1.91 8.42
CA VAL A 721 25.28 2.29 9.03
C VAL A 721 26.48 1.75 8.24
N ASN A 722 26.28 0.71 7.44
CA ASN A 722 27.32 0.07 6.63
C ASN A 722 27.23 0.38 5.13
N VAL A 723 26.32 1.25 4.68
CA VAL A 723 26.11 1.52 3.24
C VAL A 723 27.34 2.12 2.55
N THR A 724 28.25 2.75 3.30
CA THR A 724 29.53 3.29 2.80
C THR A 724 30.71 2.32 2.91
N ASN A 725 30.49 1.09 3.41
CA ASN A 725 31.54 0.12 3.63
C ASN A 725 31.68 -0.85 2.45
N ASN A 726 32.76 -0.72 1.71
CA ASN A 726 33.05 -1.54 0.52
C ASN A 726 33.71 -2.90 0.86
N ASN A 727 34.12 -3.13 2.11
CA ASN A 727 34.96 -4.26 2.51
C ASN A 727 34.20 -5.35 3.29
N ILE A 728 32.89 -5.44 3.16
CA ILE A 728 32.16 -6.39 4.00
C ILE A 728 32.23 -7.78 3.36
N ASN A 729 33.03 -8.64 3.98
CA ASN A 729 33.19 -10.03 3.58
C ASN A 729 31.90 -10.81 3.81
N THR A 730 31.56 -11.68 2.87
CA THR A 730 30.49 -12.66 3.03
C THR A 730 30.91 -13.76 4.00
N MET A 731 29.96 -14.54 4.51
CA MET A 731 30.28 -15.66 5.41
C MET A 731 31.21 -16.68 4.72
N PRO A 732 32.00 -17.46 5.48
CA PRO A 732 32.79 -18.56 4.90
C PRO A 732 31.90 -19.56 4.16
N VAL A 733 32.42 -20.17 3.09
CA VAL A 733 31.69 -21.19 2.28
C VAL A 733 31.42 -22.51 3.02
N LYS A 734 31.97 -22.69 4.22
CA LYS A 734 31.71 -23.83 5.10
C LYS A 734 31.82 -23.38 6.55
N GLY A 735 30.93 -23.84 7.41
CA GLY A 735 30.96 -23.52 8.83
C GLY A 735 29.85 -24.19 9.63
N THR A 736 29.79 -23.82 10.90
CA THR A 736 28.70 -24.18 11.82
C THR A 736 27.97 -22.90 12.17
N TYR A 737 26.64 -22.93 12.13
CA TYR A 737 25.78 -21.82 12.52
C TYR A 737 24.83 -22.26 13.61
N THR A 738 24.69 -21.45 14.66
CA THR A 738 23.72 -21.67 15.74
C THR A 738 22.58 -20.67 15.58
N PRO A 739 21.38 -21.11 15.15
CA PRO A 739 20.19 -20.29 15.13
C PRO A 739 19.93 -19.71 16.52
N LYS A 740 19.66 -18.41 16.56
CA LYS A 740 19.26 -17.71 17.78
C LYS A 740 18.14 -16.75 17.42
N VAL A 741 16.94 -17.08 17.90
CA VAL A 741 15.80 -16.17 17.84
C VAL A 741 16.15 -14.90 18.62
N PRO A 742 15.99 -13.70 18.02
CA PRO A 742 16.16 -12.44 18.75
C PRO A 742 15.24 -12.39 19.97
N ALA A 743 15.73 -11.89 21.11
CA ALA A 743 15.02 -11.97 22.40
C ALA A 743 13.68 -11.22 22.43
N ASP A 744 13.50 -10.28 21.51
CA ASP A 744 12.37 -9.37 21.33
C ASP A 744 11.49 -9.73 20.12
N ASP A 745 11.80 -10.84 19.44
CA ASP A 745 10.99 -11.39 18.37
C ASP A 745 10.04 -12.46 18.92
N ASN A 746 8.88 -12.65 18.28
CA ASN A 746 7.92 -13.68 18.71
C ASN A 746 8.41 -15.11 18.44
N GLY A 747 9.51 -15.25 17.68
CA GLY A 747 10.15 -16.51 17.37
C GLY A 747 9.60 -17.21 16.15
N ASN A 748 8.54 -16.70 15.52
CA ASN A 748 7.87 -17.29 14.35
C ASN A 748 8.53 -16.89 13.02
N GLY A 749 9.72 -16.30 13.06
CA GLY A 749 10.46 -15.90 11.87
C GLY A 749 11.06 -17.07 11.09
N SER A 750 11.86 -16.74 10.08
CA SER A 750 12.61 -17.72 9.29
C SER A 750 14.05 -17.29 9.06
N TYR A 751 14.93 -18.27 8.86
CA TYR A 751 16.28 -18.05 8.36
C TYR A 751 16.35 -18.22 6.85
N ILE A 752 16.99 -17.26 6.18
CA ILE A 752 17.34 -17.33 4.77
C ILE A 752 18.83 -17.63 4.67
N ILE A 753 19.16 -18.78 4.09
CA ILE A 753 20.52 -19.23 3.84
C ILE A 753 20.76 -19.10 2.34
N ARG A 754 21.65 -18.20 1.92
CA ARG A 754 21.84 -17.86 0.52
C ARG A 754 23.31 -17.97 0.14
N ALA A 755 23.59 -18.64 -0.98
CA ALA A 755 24.90 -18.63 -1.62
C ALA A 755 24.80 -18.24 -3.09
N ALA A 756 25.79 -17.50 -3.61
CA ALA A 756 25.82 -17.09 -5.00
C ALA A 756 27.24 -17.05 -5.59
N TYR A 757 27.35 -17.36 -6.87
CA TYR A 757 28.61 -17.27 -7.62
C TYR A 757 28.35 -16.69 -9.02
N THR A 758 29.27 -15.85 -9.48
CA THR A 758 29.27 -15.30 -10.85
C THR A 758 30.53 -15.78 -11.55
N ASP A 759 30.36 -16.42 -12.70
CA ASP A 759 31.47 -16.89 -13.51
C ASP A 759 32.30 -15.72 -14.11
N ARG A 760 33.44 -16.06 -14.72
CA ARG A 760 34.33 -15.09 -15.37
C ARG A 760 33.82 -14.65 -16.75
N GLY A 761 32.97 -15.44 -17.40
CA GLY A 761 32.57 -15.25 -18.80
C GLY A 761 33.77 -15.10 -19.73
N ASN A 762 33.59 -14.45 -20.89
CA ASN A 762 34.70 -14.01 -21.75
C ASN A 762 34.33 -12.74 -22.54
N LYS A 763 35.24 -12.22 -23.40
CA LYS A 763 35.01 -10.96 -24.15
C LYS A 763 33.73 -10.95 -25.02
N ASN A 764 33.26 -12.11 -25.48
CA ASN A 764 32.13 -12.23 -26.39
C ASN A 764 30.88 -12.82 -25.72
N ILE A 765 31.04 -13.46 -24.56
CA ILE A 765 29.99 -14.17 -23.84
C ILE A 765 29.87 -13.59 -22.43
N PRO A 766 28.72 -13.00 -22.06
CA PRO A 766 28.54 -12.35 -20.78
C PRO A 766 28.60 -13.34 -19.62
N LYS A 767 28.97 -12.82 -18.46
CA LYS A 767 28.99 -13.58 -17.20
C LYS A 767 27.60 -14.07 -16.81
N GLN A 768 27.53 -15.20 -16.13
CA GLN A 768 26.29 -15.71 -15.52
C GLN A 768 26.43 -15.83 -14.01
N THR A 769 25.31 -15.59 -13.32
CA THR A 769 25.23 -15.68 -11.86
C THR A 769 24.16 -16.69 -11.48
N THR A 770 24.51 -17.62 -10.59
CA THR A 770 23.57 -18.57 -10.00
C THR A 770 23.48 -18.35 -8.50
N VAL A 771 22.27 -18.47 -7.96
CA VAL A 771 21.96 -18.33 -6.54
C VAL A 771 21.30 -19.61 -6.04
N SER A 772 21.75 -20.11 -4.90
CA SER A 772 21.08 -21.16 -4.12
C SER A 772 20.50 -20.53 -2.85
N THR A 773 19.28 -20.90 -2.49
CA THR A 773 18.61 -20.42 -1.28
C THR A 773 17.90 -21.57 -0.57
N ILE A 774 18.10 -21.65 0.75
CA ILE A 774 17.33 -22.51 1.66
C ILE A 774 16.64 -21.60 2.66
N ILE A 775 15.34 -21.83 2.89
CA ILE A 775 14.57 -21.12 3.91
C ILE A 775 14.28 -22.13 5.02
N LEU A 776 14.77 -21.85 6.22
CA LEU A 776 14.43 -22.61 7.42
C LEU A 776 13.35 -21.84 8.18
N HIS A 777 12.17 -22.42 8.28
CA HIS A 777 11.04 -21.84 8.99
C HIS A 777 11.09 -22.15 10.48
N ASN A 778 10.35 -21.38 11.28
CA ASN A 778 10.04 -21.78 12.64
C ASN A 778 9.32 -23.15 12.63
N PRO A 779 9.60 -24.06 13.59
CA PRO A 779 9.00 -25.39 13.65
C PRO A 779 7.50 -25.38 14.02
N VAL A 780 6.91 -24.23 14.31
CA VAL A 780 5.48 -24.01 14.52
C VAL A 780 4.88 -23.42 13.25
N VAL A 781 3.96 -24.16 12.64
CA VAL A 781 3.29 -23.79 11.40
C VAL A 781 1.79 -23.66 11.64
N GLY A 782 1.21 -22.52 11.27
CA GLY A 782 -0.25 -22.33 11.35
C GLY A 782 -1.00 -23.24 10.37
N ALA A 783 -2.01 -23.97 10.83
CA ALA A 783 -2.78 -24.88 9.99
C ALA A 783 -3.48 -24.13 8.83
N ALA A 784 -3.89 -22.88 9.06
CA ALA A 784 -4.56 -22.06 8.06
C ALA A 784 -3.63 -21.54 6.95
N THR A 785 -2.30 -21.66 7.10
CA THR A 785 -1.33 -21.28 6.06
C THR A 785 -1.09 -22.41 5.05
N ALA A 786 -1.72 -23.56 5.24
CA ALA A 786 -1.60 -24.71 4.36
C ALA A 786 -1.97 -24.36 2.91
N PRO A 787 -1.11 -24.67 1.92
CA PRO A 787 -1.40 -24.43 0.50
C PRO A 787 -2.65 -25.13 -0.01
N VAL A 788 -3.04 -26.25 0.61
CA VAL A 788 -4.27 -26.97 0.26
C VAL A 788 -5.07 -27.26 1.53
N ILE A 789 -6.31 -26.81 1.53
CA ILE A 789 -7.32 -27.13 2.52
C ILE A 789 -8.49 -27.75 1.76
N LYS A 790 -8.74 -29.05 1.95
CA LYS A 790 -9.76 -29.80 1.18
C LYS A 790 -10.81 -30.37 2.12
N ASN A 791 -12.08 -30.15 1.76
CA ASN A 791 -13.23 -30.51 2.60
C ASN A 791 -13.08 -30.04 4.06
N ALA A 792 -12.50 -28.85 4.22
CA ALA A 792 -12.32 -28.10 5.44
C ALA A 792 -12.33 -26.61 5.04
N PHE A 793 -12.45 -25.69 5.99
CA PHE A 793 -12.48 -24.26 5.68
C PHE A 793 -11.87 -23.43 6.80
N THR A 794 -11.37 -22.24 6.48
CA THR A 794 -10.80 -21.33 7.46
C THR A 794 -11.90 -20.49 8.14
N LYS A 795 -11.70 -20.21 9.43
CA LYS A 795 -12.58 -19.36 10.25
C LYS A 795 -11.72 -18.40 11.06
N VAL A 796 -11.96 -17.10 10.89
CA VAL A 796 -11.31 -16.03 11.67
C VAL A 796 -11.95 -15.94 13.05
N ASN A 797 -11.13 -15.85 14.09
CA ASN A 797 -11.55 -15.65 15.46
C ASN A 797 -11.68 -14.14 15.75
N GLY A 798 -12.90 -13.68 16.05
CA GLY A 798 -13.22 -12.25 16.12
C GLY A 798 -12.61 -11.47 17.29
N LEU A 799 -11.93 -12.12 18.23
CA LEU A 799 -11.34 -11.47 19.41
C LEU A 799 -9.81 -11.26 19.32
N ASP A 800 -9.10 -12.12 18.58
CA ASP A 800 -7.63 -12.07 18.46
C ASP A 800 -7.14 -12.08 17.00
N GLY A 801 -8.04 -12.18 16.02
CA GLY A 801 -7.72 -12.21 14.59
C GLY A 801 -7.09 -13.53 14.11
N SER A 802 -6.89 -14.52 14.98
CA SER A 802 -6.31 -15.81 14.60
C SER A 802 -7.23 -16.59 13.65
N THR A 803 -6.65 -17.30 12.68
CA THR A 803 -7.41 -18.10 11.72
C THR A 803 -7.25 -19.58 12.01
N ASN A 804 -8.36 -20.27 12.25
CA ASN A 804 -8.39 -21.71 12.49
C ASN A 804 -8.89 -22.44 11.24
N VAL A 805 -8.45 -23.67 11.04
CA VAL A 805 -9.05 -24.60 10.08
C VAL A 805 -10.14 -25.40 10.75
N VAL A 806 -11.37 -25.27 10.27
CA VAL A 806 -12.49 -26.10 10.67
C VAL A 806 -12.43 -27.40 9.88
N GLY A 807 -11.98 -28.47 10.53
CA GLY A 807 -11.88 -29.79 9.94
C GLY A 807 -13.26 -30.45 9.80
N ARG A 808 -13.53 -31.08 8.65
CA ARG A 808 -14.68 -31.98 8.48
C ARG A 808 -14.21 -33.40 8.21
N LYS A 809 -15.10 -34.37 8.41
CA LYS A 809 -14.82 -35.79 8.17
C LYS A 809 -14.23 -36.02 6.77
N ASP A 810 -13.11 -36.72 6.74
CA ASP A 810 -12.30 -37.04 5.54
C ASP A 810 -11.75 -35.81 4.79
N GLY A 811 -11.88 -34.62 5.37
CA GLY A 811 -11.13 -33.44 4.94
C GLY A 811 -9.69 -33.50 5.43
N TYR A 812 -8.84 -32.69 4.81
CA TYR A 812 -7.43 -32.60 5.18
C TYR A 812 -6.84 -31.22 4.92
N VAL A 813 -5.72 -30.96 5.58
CA VAL A 813 -4.78 -29.90 5.20
C VAL A 813 -3.46 -30.51 4.72
N GLU A 814 -2.86 -29.91 3.70
CA GLU A 814 -1.62 -30.39 3.07
C GLU A 814 -0.50 -29.37 3.20
N PHE A 815 0.67 -29.82 3.64
CA PHE A 815 1.92 -29.07 3.57
C PHE A 815 2.88 -29.77 2.62
N LYS A 816 3.43 -29.01 1.67
CA LYS A 816 4.29 -29.58 0.62
C LYS A 816 5.75 -29.51 1.00
N LYS A 817 6.50 -30.54 0.61
CA LYS A 817 7.98 -30.59 0.70
C LYS A 817 8.54 -30.28 2.10
N ILE A 818 7.98 -30.91 3.12
CA ILE A 818 8.50 -30.84 4.48
C ILE A 818 9.59 -31.90 4.67
N ASP A 819 10.77 -31.46 5.09
CA ASP A 819 11.86 -32.33 5.49
C ASP A 819 11.56 -32.90 6.89
N LEU A 820 11.38 -34.21 6.99
CA LEU A 820 11.17 -34.93 8.25
C LEU A 820 12.50 -35.38 8.89
N THR A 821 13.65 -35.09 8.27
CA THR A 821 14.95 -35.48 8.82
C THR A 821 15.14 -34.90 10.22
N GLY A 822 15.30 -35.79 11.19
CA GLY A 822 15.52 -35.43 12.60
C GLY A 822 14.25 -35.11 13.40
N ILE A 823 13.06 -35.09 12.77
CA ILE A 823 11.78 -34.90 13.48
C ILE A 823 11.38 -36.19 14.18
N LYS A 824 11.09 -36.12 15.48
CA LYS A 824 10.74 -37.28 16.32
C LYS A 824 9.30 -37.22 16.83
N GLN A 825 8.75 -36.03 16.97
CA GLN A 825 7.40 -35.80 17.49
C GLN A 825 6.77 -34.61 16.78
N MET A 826 5.44 -34.59 16.71
CA MET A 826 4.67 -33.39 16.38
C MET A 826 3.71 -33.08 17.52
N GLU A 827 3.45 -31.81 17.77
CA GLU A 827 2.34 -31.37 18.61
C GLU A 827 1.29 -30.70 17.74
N LEU A 828 0.04 -31.08 17.89
CA LEU A 828 -1.08 -30.55 17.10
C LEU A 828 -1.94 -29.67 18.01
N ALA A 829 -2.01 -28.37 17.72
CA ALA A 829 -2.89 -27.44 18.40
C ALA A 829 -4.29 -27.54 17.80
N ALA A 830 -5.20 -28.23 18.47
CA ALA A 830 -6.60 -28.29 18.07
C ALA A 830 -7.55 -28.44 19.25
N TYR A 831 -8.81 -28.07 19.07
CA TYR A 831 -9.83 -28.28 20.08
C TYR A 831 -11.21 -28.48 19.44
N ALA A 832 -12.08 -29.17 20.16
CA ALA A 832 -13.50 -29.31 19.82
C ALA A 832 -14.32 -28.87 21.04
N THR A 833 -15.44 -28.17 20.82
CA THR A 833 -16.31 -27.73 21.92
C THR A 833 -17.77 -28.04 21.64
N ALA A 834 -18.53 -28.27 22.71
CA ALA A 834 -19.98 -28.35 22.64
C ALA A 834 -20.62 -27.02 22.20
N LEU A 835 -20.05 -25.88 22.59
CA LEU A 835 -20.54 -24.53 22.22
C LEU A 835 -20.56 -24.28 20.71
N GLU A 836 -19.60 -24.85 19.98
CA GLU A 836 -19.51 -24.74 18.51
C GLU A 836 -20.05 -26.00 17.78
N ASN A 837 -20.76 -26.89 18.50
CA ASN A 837 -21.30 -28.16 17.99
C ASN A 837 -20.23 -29.06 17.32
N ASN A 838 -19.02 -29.08 17.88
CA ASN A 838 -17.92 -29.90 17.37
C ASN A 838 -17.78 -31.19 18.19
N PRO A 839 -18.04 -32.38 17.64
CA PRO A 839 -18.01 -33.64 18.37
C PRO A 839 -16.60 -34.18 18.68
N GLY A 840 -15.54 -33.49 18.23
CA GLY A 840 -14.17 -34.01 18.31
C GLY A 840 -13.85 -34.97 17.19
N GLY A 841 -12.67 -35.58 17.26
CA GLY A 841 -12.17 -36.52 16.25
C GLY A 841 -10.67 -36.76 16.37
N THR A 842 -10.12 -37.53 15.44
CA THR A 842 -8.69 -37.80 15.31
C THR A 842 -8.13 -37.02 14.13
N ILE A 843 -6.95 -36.43 14.30
CA ILE A 843 -6.13 -35.93 13.21
C ILE A 843 -5.08 -37.00 12.91
N GLU A 844 -5.17 -37.63 11.75
CA GLU A 844 -4.18 -38.59 11.23
C GLU A 844 -3.15 -37.85 10.37
N VAL A 845 -1.86 -38.15 10.55
CA VAL A 845 -0.76 -37.55 9.78
C VAL A 845 -0.22 -38.58 8.80
N HIS A 846 -0.37 -38.32 7.50
CA HIS A 846 0.10 -39.19 6.42
C HIS A 846 1.20 -38.54 5.58
N ALA A 847 2.15 -39.35 5.13
CA ALA A 847 3.17 -38.95 4.17
C ALA A 847 2.73 -39.22 2.72
N ASP A 848 3.03 -38.27 1.83
CA ASP A 848 2.94 -38.27 0.36
C ASP A 848 1.54 -38.36 -0.25
N SER A 849 0.52 -38.84 0.49
CA SER A 849 -0.89 -38.76 0.08
C SER A 849 -1.84 -38.82 1.28
N PRO A 850 -3.13 -38.43 1.15
CA PRO A 850 -4.12 -38.51 2.23
C PRO A 850 -4.40 -39.94 2.73
N THR A 851 -4.00 -40.96 1.96
CA THR A 851 -4.10 -42.38 2.31
C THR A 851 -2.72 -43.05 2.34
N GLY A 852 -1.65 -42.24 2.42
CA GLY A 852 -0.29 -42.70 2.40
C GLY A 852 0.13 -43.32 3.74
N THR A 853 1.43 -43.47 3.94
CA THR A 853 1.95 -44.04 5.18
C THR A 853 1.53 -43.18 6.37
N LEU A 854 0.77 -43.76 7.31
CA LEU A 854 0.40 -43.10 8.57
C LEU A 854 1.63 -42.99 9.47
N ILE A 855 2.10 -41.76 9.70
CA ILE A 855 3.31 -41.47 10.47
C ILE A 855 3.03 -40.92 11.88
N GLY A 856 1.82 -40.43 12.15
CA GLY A 856 1.39 -39.95 13.46
C GLY A 856 -0.12 -39.82 13.55
N GLN A 857 -0.68 -39.70 14.76
CA GLN A 857 -2.09 -39.40 14.99
C GLN A 857 -2.31 -38.78 16.37
N ALA A 858 -3.27 -37.86 16.48
CA ALA A 858 -3.70 -37.28 17.76
C ALA A 858 -5.23 -37.23 17.85
N ALA A 859 -5.77 -37.63 19.01
CA ALA A 859 -7.19 -37.61 19.28
C ALA A 859 -7.60 -36.36 20.08
N PHE A 860 -8.73 -35.76 19.72
CA PHE A 860 -9.31 -34.59 20.35
C PHE A 860 -10.74 -34.88 20.77
N GLU A 861 -10.96 -34.91 22.08
CA GLU A 861 -12.29 -35.07 22.66
C GLU A 861 -13.05 -33.74 22.70
N GLN A 862 -14.37 -33.81 22.75
CA GLN A 862 -15.23 -32.64 22.87
C GLN A 862 -15.11 -32.05 24.28
N LEU A 863 -14.79 -30.75 24.37
CA LEU A 863 -14.71 -30.00 25.61
C LEU A 863 -16.03 -29.27 25.91
N ASP A 864 -16.36 -29.11 27.19
CA ASP A 864 -17.55 -28.36 27.63
C ASP A 864 -17.42 -26.85 27.40
N ALA A 865 -16.20 -26.32 27.41
CA ALA A 865 -15.91 -24.90 27.23
C ALA A 865 -14.72 -24.68 26.29
N LYS A 866 -14.65 -23.49 25.69
CA LYS A 866 -13.51 -23.07 24.86
C LYS A 866 -12.24 -22.99 25.74
N PRO A 867 -11.12 -23.59 25.32
CA PRO A 867 -9.89 -23.53 26.09
C PRO A 867 -9.33 -22.10 26.11
N LYS A 868 -8.75 -21.70 27.25
CA LYS A 868 -8.16 -20.36 27.45
C LYS A 868 -6.81 -20.18 26.74
N SER A 869 -6.18 -21.28 26.32
CA SER A 869 -4.92 -21.32 25.57
C SER A 869 -5.02 -22.38 24.48
N GLN A 870 -4.04 -22.43 23.56
CA GLN A 870 -3.97 -23.50 22.56
C GLN A 870 -3.84 -24.86 23.24
N ASN A 871 -4.65 -25.81 22.79
CA ASN A 871 -4.65 -27.19 23.28
C ASN A 871 -3.74 -28.04 22.38
N TRP A 872 -2.50 -28.20 22.82
CA TRP A 872 -1.46 -28.97 22.13
C TRP A 872 -1.53 -30.45 22.51
N VAL A 873 -1.67 -31.32 21.53
CA VAL A 873 -1.64 -32.79 21.73
C VAL A 873 -0.47 -33.38 20.95
N LYS A 874 0.40 -34.10 21.66
CA LYS A 874 1.59 -34.76 21.09
C LYS A 874 1.21 -36.01 20.28
N THR A 875 1.93 -36.24 19.19
CA THR A 875 1.98 -37.49 18.45
C THR A 875 3.41 -37.83 18.10
N ASP A 876 3.84 -39.05 18.43
CA ASP A 876 5.13 -39.56 17.95
C ASP A 876 5.10 -39.68 16.42
N VAL A 877 6.24 -39.36 15.81
CA VAL A 877 6.45 -39.52 14.36
C VAL A 877 7.22 -40.81 14.14
N LYS A 878 6.65 -41.74 13.36
CA LYS A 878 7.36 -42.95 12.94
C LYS A 878 8.61 -42.57 12.13
N GLU A 879 9.71 -43.29 12.30
CA GLU A 879 11.00 -43.01 11.63
C GLU A 879 10.82 -42.81 10.12
N THR A 880 10.78 -41.55 9.71
CA THR A 880 10.56 -41.08 8.34
C THR A 880 11.54 -39.93 8.14
N ALA A 881 12.34 -39.96 7.08
CA ALA A 881 13.41 -38.99 6.83
C ALA A 881 13.39 -38.52 5.38
N GLY A 882 13.90 -37.32 5.15
CA GLY A 882 13.86 -36.67 3.84
C GLY A 882 12.58 -35.86 3.63
N ILE A 883 12.41 -35.41 2.39
CA ILE A 883 11.36 -34.46 1.99
C ILE A 883 10.08 -35.22 1.63
N HIS A 884 8.97 -34.89 2.28
CA HIS A 884 7.65 -35.48 2.07
C HIS A 884 6.55 -34.41 1.97
N ASP A 885 5.45 -34.72 1.30
CA ASP A 885 4.20 -33.96 1.43
C ASP A 885 3.43 -34.50 2.65
N LEU A 886 2.98 -33.64 3.56
CA LEU A 886 2.30 -34.03 4.79
C LEU A 886 0.80 -33.72 4.73
N TYR A 887 -0.02 -34.72 5.05
CA TYR A 887 -1.47 -34.64 5.06
C TYR A 887 -1.99 -34.83 6.48
N PHE A 888 -2.73 -33.85 7.00
CA PHE A 888 -3.41 -33.93 8.28
C PHE A 888 -4.89 -34.17 8.04
N VAL A 889 -5.32 -35.43 8.16
CA VAL A 889 -6.65 -35.93 7.78
C VAL A 889 -7.56 -35.98 9.00
N PHE A 890 -8.74 -35.37 8.91
CA PHE A 890 -9.70 -35.33 10.01
C PHE A 890 -10.64 -36.54 9.98
N LYS A 891 -10.66 -37.34 11.04
CA LYS A 891 -11.46 -38.57 11.17
C LYS A 891 -12.44 -38.50 12.33
N ASN A 892 -13.67 -38.90 12.05
CA ASN A 892 -14.67 -39.24 13.07
C ASN A 892 -15.75 -40.13 12.42
N ASP A 893 -15.77 -41.41 12.76
CA ASP A 893 -16.69 -42.38 12.15
C ASP A 893 -18.15 -42.09 12.46
N LYS A 894 -18.42 -41.45 13.61
CA LYS A 894 -19.77 -41.16 14.11
C LYS A 894 -20.34 -39.84 13.57
N ALA A 895 -19.53 -38.98 12.98
CA ALA A 895 -19.95 -37.69 12.42
C ALA A 895 -20.40 -37.79 10.96
N LYS A 896 -21.28 -36.88 10.53
CA LYS A 896 -21.70 -36.76 9.12
C LYS A 896 -20.62 -36.02 8.32
N PRO A 897 -20.54 -36.21 6.98
CA PRO A 897 -19.53 -35.58 6.14
C PRO A 897 -19.47 -34.04 6.20
N ILE A 898 -20.60 -33.40 6.50
CA ILE A 898 -20.70 -31.92 6.54
C ILE A 898 -20.40 -31.34 7.93
N ASP A 899 -20.31 -32.18 8.96
CA ASP A 899 -20.16 -31.74 10.34
C ASP A 899 -18.75 -31.20 10.59
N ALA A 900 -18.67 -30.06 11.26
CA ALA A 900 -17.41 -29.51 11.75
C ALA A 900 -16.94 -30.34 12.95
N LEU A 901 -15.79 -31.01 12.83
CA LEU A 901 -15.29 -31.95 13.85
C LEU A 901 -14.52 -31.25 14.96
N LEU A 902 -13.64 -30.32 14.59
CA LEU A 902 -12.72 -29.62 15.46
C LEU A 902 -12.19 -28.36 14.77
N LEU A 903 -11.59 -27.46 15.55
CA LEU A 903 -10.81 -26.34 15.07
C LEU A 903 -9.32 -26.69 15.21
N PHE A 904 -8.61 -26.70 14.09
CA PHE A 904 -7.18 -26.98 14.00
C PHE A 904 -6.42 -25.67 13.77
N ASN A 905 -5.49 -25.38 14.66
CA ASN A 905 -4.83 -24.07 14.75
C ASN A 905 -3.41 -24.11 14.18
N ALA A 906 -2.58 -25.04 14.65
CA ALA A 906 -1.16 -25.08 14.34
C ALA A 906 -0.54 -26.47 14.56
N ILE A 907 0.64 -26.67 13.99
CA ILE A 907 1.48 -27.86 14.11
C ILE A 907 2.83 -27.41 14.63
N LYS A 908 3.38 -28.10 15.63
CA LYS A 908 4.76 -27.92 16.09
C LYS A 908 5.56 -29.18 15.76
N PHE A 909 6.65 -29.03 15.03
CA PHE A 909 7.58 -30.11 14.70
C PHE A 909 8.72 -30.13 15.73
N GLU A 910 8.97 -31.28 16.34
CA GLU A 910 9.97 -31.42 17.41
C GLU A 910 11.08 -32.40 16.99
N ASP A 911 12.32 -32.03 17.29
CA ASP A 911 13.51 -32.85 17.06
C ASP A 911 13.90 -33.72 18.28
N GLU A 912 13.15 -33.56 19.37
CA GLU A 912 13.20 -34.32 20.60
C GLU A 912 11.82 -34.93 20.91
N LYS A 913 11.76 -35.86 21.87
CA LYS A 913 10.53 -36.58 22.24
C LYS A 913 9.89 -35.99 23.49
#